data_AF-A0A1B6JVY6-F1
#
_entry.id   AF-A0A1B6JVY6-F1
#
_cell.length_a   1.000
_cell.length_b   1.000
_cell.length_c   1.000
_cell.angle_alpha   90.00
_cell.angle_beta   90.00
_cell.angle_gamma   90.00
#
_symmetry.space_group_name_H-M   'P 1'
#
loop_
_entity.id
_entity.type
_entity.pdbx_description
1 polymer ?
#
loop_
_entity_poly.entity_id
_entity_poly.type
_entity_poly.pdbx_seq_one_letter_code
_entity_poly.pdbx_strand_id
1 'polypeptide(L)'
;MPTLAGFASWTTHAALAIAFIFCDLIKKSESAGTKCYSGSSAMDNEVCDLPMTWYSDGNTCSWVHYLCTVNSSDFAEQTINALNYDLQLAEIDLANPKHYPTQYNPTNGEIFDFIVVGAGSAGTVLANRLTEVSGWKVLLLEAGGNPTKATEVPLYVNSLQTPELDWMYKTYPSPYNCLGMVNKSCKWARGKVLGGSSTINYMMYVRGNHRDYDNWAENGNDGWSYQDILPYFKKSEDMRSVEILTTEDAGVYHGTGGYLKVESWNTPEVDILMETFGKGMEEVGYSFNTDYNGQHQTGYTKTQGTLLDGRRCNTAKAFLSPIKDRPNLKVSKYSLATKILIDKNLSQAYGVHFINHKGESIEVYAKKEVILSAGAINSPKLLMLSGIGPAQHLVELGIPIIKNLSVGENLQDHVFMTGIPMTVDYDLPSFSPVKSMYDFLMKRTSRLSSLSTFAYVTFFNTLTGVDPPDFQLINLGFGKNNSIDLQEFLALFNHQDYIVNEFIKIIEHSFTFVLLPTLITPQSRGRILLQSSDPEVDPVIIPGYFSDKSDIEAFLRVYDFLSLFTQTDAMKNINATLHEIRISACEIHTFTSTEYRECALRHLTASAYHYAGTCKMGPSSDYTAVVNPDLKVHGIQGLRVIDASIMPTVVRGNTNAACVMIAEKASDLVKNTWLT
;
A
#
# COMPACT_ATOMS: atom_id res chain seq x y z
N MET A 1 12.81 -13.94 27.48
CA MET A 1 12.09 -13.25 28.58
C MET A 1 13.16 -12.58 29.43
N PRO A 2 13.07 -11.26 29.77
CA PRO A 2 11.90 -10.41 30.09
C PRO A 2 11.60 -9.32 29.01
N THR A 3 10.35 -9.12 28.53
CA THR A 3 9.18 -8.30 28.95
C THR A 3 9.06 -6.89 28.28
N LEU A 4 8.39 -6.84 27.11
CA LEU A 4 7.10 -6.16 26.80
C LEU A 4 6.65 -4.83 27.49
N ALA A 5 7.53 -3.99 28.05
CA ALA A 5 7.09 -2.77 28.77
C ALA A 5 7.34 -1.41 28.08
N GLY A 6 7.82 -1.38 26.83
CA GLY A 6 8.24 -0.12 26.17
C GLY A 6 7.17 0.67 25.41
N PHE A 7 6.05 0.05 25.03
CA PHE A 7 5.08 0.64 24.09
C PHE A 7 3.90 1.37 24.73
N ALA A 8 3.75 1.33 26.07
CA ALA A 8 2.62 1.93 26.78
C ALA A 8 2.96 3.23 27.56
N SER A 9 4.22 3.70 27.52
CA SER A 9 4.65 4.79 28.41
C SER A 9 4.56 6.20 27.83
N TRP A 10 4.30 6.41 26.53
CA TRP A 10 4.32 7.78 25.96
C TRP A 10 2.93 8.40 25.75
N THR A 11 1.90 7.59 25.48
CA THR A 11 0.51 8.07 25.44
C THR A 11 -0.03 8.41 26.83
N THR A 12 0.45 7.74 27.87
CA THR A 12 0.08 8.02 29.27
C THR A 12 0.76 9.26 29.83
N HIS A 13 2.02 9.57 29.50
CA HIS A 13 2.70 10.75 30.07
C HIS A 13 2.23 12.07 29.44
N ALA A 14 1.90 12.10 28.15
CA ALA A 14 1.25 13.26 27.52
C ALA A 14 -0.19 13.45 28.01
N ALA A 15 -0.95 12.36 28.19
CA ALA A 15 -2.30 12.41 28.75
C ALA A 15 -2.32 12.81 30.25
N LEU A 16 -1.34 12.37 31.05
CA LEU A 16 -1.18 12.77 32.45
C LEU A 16 -0.72 14.23 32.59
N ALA A 17 0.15 14.72 31.71
CA ALA A 17 0.56 16.13 31.71
C ALA A 17 -0.62 17.06 31.35
N ILE A 18 -1.48 16.66 30.41
CA ILE A 18 -2.70 17.42 30.06
C ILE A 18 -3.74 17.32 31.18
N ALA A 19 -3.89 16.17 31.85
CA ALA A 19 -4.78 16.00 33.00
C ALA A 19 -4.35 16.80 34.25
N PHE A 20 -3.04 16.95 34.49
CA PHE A 20 -2.53 17.77 35.60
C PHE A 20 -2.73 19.28 35.36
N ILE A 21 -2.58 19.74 34.11
CA ILE A 21 -2.83 21.15 33.74
C ILE A 21 -4.33 21.49 33.89
N PHE A 22 -5.24 20.57 33.54
CA PHE A 22 -6.68 20.76 33.74
C PHE A 22 -7.08 20.71 35.23
N CYS A 23 -6.48 19.83 36.05
CA CYS A 23 -6.73 19.76 37.49
C CYS A 23 -6.23 21.00 38.26
N ASP A 24 -5.10 21.60 37.86
CA ASP A 24 -4.59 22.82 38.50
C ASP A 24 -5.36 24.09 38.08
N LEU A 25 -5.96 24.10 36.89
CA LEU A 25 -6.88 25.16 36.46
C LEU A 25 -8.23 25.08 37.20
N ILE A 26 -8.73 23.88 37.48
CA ILE A 26 -9.95 23.68 38.26
C ILE A 26 -9.75 24.08 39.74
N LYS A 27 -8.61 23.71 40.36
CA LYS A 27 -8.27 24.09 41.74
C LYS A 27 -8.05 25.59 41.97
N LYS A 28 -7.73 26.37 40.92
CA LYS A 28 -7.63 27.83 41.02
C LYS A 28 -8.97 28.56 40.90
N SER A 29 -10.04 27.87 40.50
CA SER A 29 -11.39 28.45 40.40
C SER A 29 -12.25 28.25 41.67
N GLU A 30 -11.85 27.39 42.60
CA GLU A 30 -12.56 27.12 43.87
C GLU A 30 -12.20 28.09 45.02
N SER A 31 -12.00 29.38 44.72
CA SER A 31 -11.79 30.42 45.76
C SER A 31 -12.85 31.52 45.79
N ALA A 32 -13.97 31.35 45.08
CA ALA A 32 -15.16 32.16 45.26
C ALA A 32 -16.27 31.30 45.88
N GLY A 33 -16.36 31.34 47.22
CA GLY A 33 -17.27 30.51 47.99
C GLY A 33 -18.74 30.74 47.66
N THR A 34 -19.47 29.65 47.40
CA THR A 34 -20.93 29.62 47.52
C THR A 34 -21.33 28.34 48.24
N LYS A 35 -21.95 28.50 49.41
CA LYS A 35 -22.44 27.43 50.29
C LYS A 35 -23.65 26.73 49.67
N CYS A 36 -23.66 25.40 49.69
CA CYS A 36 -24.88 24.62 49.49
C CYS A 36 -25.81 24.80 50.71
N TYR A 37 -27.01 25.34 50.50
CA TYR A 37 -28.14 25.21 51.42
C TYR A 37 -29.23 24.37 50.76
N SER A 38 -29.75 23.40 51.51
CA SER A 38 -30.99 22.70 51.24
C SER A 38 -32.18 23.60 51.60
N GLY A 39 -33.08 23.84 50.66
CA GLY A 39 -34.31 24.58 50.91
C GLY A 39 -35.14 24.78 49.66
N SER A 40 -36.35 24.21 49.64
CA SER A 40 -37.39 24.46 48.65
C SER A 40 -37.87 25.92 48.71
N SER A 41 -37.80 26.66 47.60
CA SER A 41 -38.88 27.55 47.11
C SER A 41 -38.45 28.35 45.87
N ALA A 42 -39.40 28.48 44.93
CA ALA A 42 -39.57 29.51 43.90
C ALA A 42 -38.52 29.66 42.78
N MET A 43 -38.93 29.24 41.58
CA MET A 43 -38.83 29.92 40.28
C MET A 43 -37.64 30.86 40.01
N ASP A 44 -36.79 30.51 39.05
CA ASP A 44 -36.91 31.02 37.68
C ASP A 44 -35.91 30.35 36.71
N ASN A 45 -36.45 29.93 35.56
CA ASN A 45 -35.83 29.61 34.26
C ASN A 45 -34.44 28.95 34.21
N GLU A 46 -34.42 27.62 34.03
CA GLU A 46 -33.69 26.87 32.98
C GLU A 46 -33.63 25.39 33.40
N VAL A 47 -34.58 24.58 32.92
CA VAL A 47 -34.51 23.12 33.02
C VAL A 47 -34.78 22.54 31.64
N CYS A 48 -33.71 22.15 30.95
CA CYS A 48 -33.78 21.17 29.87
C CYS A 48 -33.89 19.77 30.48
N ASP A 49 -35.10 19.38 30.87
CA ASP A 49 -35.43 17.98 31.14
C ASP A 49 -35.80 17.32 29.81
N LEU A 50 -34.89 16.54 29.23
CA LEU A 50 -35.26 15.45 28.31
C LEU A 50 -34.40 14.20 28.56
N PRO A 51 -34.98 12.98 28.45
CA PRO A 51 -34.39 11.76 28.97
C PRO A 51 -33.27 11.23 28.06
N MET A 52 -32.18 10.77 28.66
CA MET A 52 -31.20 9.92 27.98
C MET A 52 -31.87 8.61 27.53
N THR A 53 -32.20 8.49 26.25
CA THR A 53 -32.61 7.20 25.68
C THR A 53 -31.40 6.42 25.19
N TRP A 54 -31.18 5.27 25.83
CA TRP A 54 -30.25 4.24 25.40
C TRP A 54 -30.77 3.55 24.13
N TYR A 55 -29.97 3.47 23.08
CA TYR A 55 -30.14 2.48 22.01
C TYR A 55 -28.97 1.51 22.04
N SER A 56 -29.23 0.26 22.43
CA SER A 56 -28.26 -0.83 22.38
C SER A 56 -28.48 -1.66 21.12
N ASP A 57 -27.88 -1.27 20.00
CA ASP A 57 -27.70 -2.19 18.87
C ASP A 57 -26.31 -2.83 18.98
N GLY A 58 -26.16 -3.65 20.03
CA GLY A 58 -25.32 -4.84 20.05
C GLY A 58 -23.80 -4.75 19.93
N ASN A 59 -23.15 -3.66 19.49
CA ASN A 59 -21.66 -3.66 19.40
C ASN A 59 -20.93 -2.29 19.37
N THR A 60 -21.60 -1.15 19.62
CA THR A 60 -20.89 0.14 19.75
C THR A 60 -21.59 1.08 20.73
N CYS A 61 -20.90 1.53 21.78
CA CYS A 61 -21.27 2.77 22.48
C CYS A 61 -20.89 3.94 21.57
N SER A 62 -21.88 4.67 21.06
CA SER A 62 -21.65 5.97 20.43
C SER A 62 -22.30 7.04 21.30
N TRP A 63 -21.50 8.03 21.68
CA TRP A 63 -22.01 9.24 22.31
C TRP A 63 -22.69 10.07 21.23
N VAL A 64 -24.01 10.18 21.27
CA VAL A 64 -24.70 11.24 20.55
C VAL A 64 -24.57 12.48 21.43
N HIS A 65 -23.59 13.34 21.13
CA HIS A 65 -23.56 14.68 21.71
C HIS A 65 -24.74 15.47 21.12
N TYR A 66 -25.86 15.49 21.83
CA TYR A 66 -26.77 16.63 21.73
C TYR A 66 -26.10 17.77 22.49
N LEU A 67 -25.26 18.54 21.79
CA LEU A 67 -24.82 19.82 22.32
C LEU A 67 -26.04 20.71 22.38
N CYS A 68 -26.49 21.01 23.60
CA CYS A 68 -27.37 22.14 23.85
C CYS A 68 -26.70 23.37 23.22
N THR A 69 -27.32 23.95 22.21
CA THR A 69 -26.96 25.29 21.77
C THR A 69 -27.24 26.22 22.92
N VAL A 70 -26.21 26.53 23.72
CA VAL A 70 -26.29 27.63 24.67
C VAL A 70 -26.54 28.86 23.81
N ASN A 71 -27.68 29.52 24.00
CA ASN A 71 -28.00 30.79 23.36
C ASN A 71 -27.10 31.88 23.98
N SER A 72 -25.79 31.78 23.74
CA SER A 72 -24.84 32.81 24.12
C SER A 72 -25.07 34.02 23.24
N SER A 73 -25.21 35.20 23.85
CA SER A 73 -25.22 36.46 23.10
C SER A 73 -23.80 36.92 22.70
N ASP A 74 -22.76 36.21 23.16
CA ASP A 74 -21.38 36.48 22.79
C ASP A 74 -21.06 35.87 21.41
N PHE A 75 -20.83 36.75 20.45
CA PHE A 75 -20.50 36.38 19.08
C PHE A 75 -19.20 35.57 18.97
N ALA A 76 -18.22 35.80 19.85
CA ALA A 76 -16.98 35.03 19.87
C ALA A 76 -17.24 33.59 20.31
N GLU A 77 -18.06 33.39 21.34
CA GLU A 77 -18.44 32.06 21.82
C GLU A 77 -19.25 31.29 20.76
N GLN A 78 -20.20 31.95 20.09
CA GLN A 78 -20.94 31.35 18.97
C GLN A 78 -19.99 30.87 17.86
N THR A 79 -19.01 31.69 17.49
CA THR A 79 -18.04 31.36 16.43
C THR A 79 -17.12 30.21 16.85
N ILE A 80 -16.69 30.16 18.10
CA ILE A 80 -15.89 29.04 18.65
C ILE A 80 -16.69 27.74 18.63
N ASN A 81 -17.96 27.79 19.04
CA ASN A 81 -18.85 26.62 19.03
C ASN A 81 -19.10 26.11 17.61
N ALA A 82 -19.31 27.01 16.64
CA ALA A 82 -19.43 26.66 15.23
C ALA A 82 -18.14 26.00 14.70
N LEU A 83 -16.97 26.54 15.02
CA LEU A 83 -15.69 25.94 14.63
C LEU A 83 -15.50 24.53 15.22
N ASN A 84 -15.83 24.34 16.49
CA ASN A 84 -15.75 23.04 17.14
C ASN A 84 -16.70 22.03 16.49
N TYR A 85 -17.91 22.47 16.11
CA TYR A 85 -18.87 21.65 15.39
C TYR A 85 -18.34 21.23 14.01
N ASP A 86 -17.79 22.16 13.23
CA ASP A 86 -17.20 21.85 11.92
C ASP A 86 -16.03 20.87 12.02
N LEU A 87 -15.17 21.02 13.05
CA LEU A 87 -14.08 20.09 13.32
C LEU A 87 -14.59 18.69 13.65
N GLN A 88 -15.65 18.58 14.46
CA GLN A 88 -16.27 17.29 14.78
C GLN A 88 -16.87 16.63 13.54
N LEU A 89 -17.53 17.39 12.66
CA LEU A 89 -18.06 16.85 11.39
C LEU A 89 -16.93 16.36 10.48
N ALA A 90 -15.86 17.14 10.33
CA ALA A 90 -14.69 16.76 9.54
C ALA A 90 -14.00 15.50 10.10
N GLU A 91 -13.96 15.36 11.42
CA GLU A 91 -13.45 14.18 12.09
C GLU A 91 -14.32 12.94 11.83
N ILE A 92 -15.65 13.07 11.89
CA ILE A 92 -16.60 11.98 11.63
C ILE A 92 -16.51 11.50 10.18
N ASP A 93 -16.33 12.44 9.25
CA ASP A 93 -16.18 12.15 7.83
C ASP A 93 -14.87 11.40 7.51
N LEU A 94 -13.78 11.67 8.25
CA LEU A 94 -12.49 11.00 8.06
C LEU A 94 -12.58 9.50 8.37
N ALA A 95 -12.46 8.67 7.33
CA ALA A 95 -12.59 7.21 7.40
C ALA A 95 -13.92 6.71 7.99
N ASN A 96 -15.04 7.40 7.70
CA ASN A 96 -16.35 6.99 8.21
C ASN A 96 -16.69 5.53 7.80
N PRO A 97 -16.91 4.61 8.76
CA PRO A 97 -17.25 3.21 8.47
C PRO A 97 -18.51 3.06 7.61
N LYS A 98 -19.44 4.03 7.66
CA LYS A 98 -20.68 4.05 6.85
C LYS A 98 -20.43 4.30 5.36
N HIS A 99 -19.23 4.74 4.98
CA HIS A 99 -18.84 4.86 3.57
C HIS A 99 -18.50 3.51 2.94
N TYR A 100 -18.38 2.44 3.71
CA TYR A 100 -18.04 1.11 3.21
C TYR A 100 -19.24 0.15 3.35
N PRO A 101 -19.28 -0.95 2.57
CA PRO A 101 -20.30 -1.98 2.71
C PRO A 101 -20.42 -2.48 4.15
N THR A 102 -21.66 -2.67 4.61
CA THR A 102 -21.96 -3.27 5.90
C THR A 102 -21.48 -4.71 5.96
N GLN A 103 -21.17 -5.21 7.17
CA GLN A 103 -20.81 -6.61 7.35
C GLN A 103 -21.97 -7.51 6.90
N TYR A 104 -21.69 -8.41 5.96
CA TYR A 104 -22.55 -9.53 5.63
C TYR A 104 -22.06 -10.78 6.35
N ASN A 105 -22.99 -11.61 6.84
CA ASN A 105 -22.67 -12.85 7.53
C ASN A 105 -23.23 -14.02 6.72
N PRO A 106 -22.44 -14.61 5.80
CA PRO A 106 -22.90 -15.75 5.02
C PRO A 106 -23.29 -16.92 5.92
N THR A 107 -24.37 -17.60 5.59
CA THR A 107 -24.75 -18.85 6.25
C THR A 107 -24.09 -20.04 5.57
N ASN A 108 -23.81 -21.11 6.33
CA ASN A 108 -23.25 -22.33 5.77
C ASN A 108 -24.15 -22.90 4.65
N GLY A 109 -23.54 -23.23 3.51
CA GLY A 109 -24.20 -23.72 2.30
C GLY A 109 -24.86 -22.64 1.43
N GLU A 110 -24.70 -21.35 1.76
CA GLU A 110 -25.26 -20.28 0.96
C GLU A 110 -24.62 -20.22 -0.44
N ILE A 111 -25.46 -19.96 -1.45
CA ILE A 111 -25.08 -19.98 -2.85
C ILE A 111 -24.99 -18.57 -3.42
N PHE A 112 -23.94 -18.32 -4.20
CA PHE A 112 -23.64 -17.10 -4.94
C PHE A 112 -23.36 -17.44 -6.40
N ASP A 113 -23.46 -16.47 -7.30
CA ASP A 113 -22.98 -16.66 -8.67
C ASP A 113 -21.46 -16.63 -8.69
N PHE A 114 -20.87 -15.64 -8.01
CA PHE A 114 -19.43 -15.47 -7.88
C PHE A 114 -19.01 -15.32 -6.41
N ILE A 115 -17.89 -15.93 -6.07
CA ILE A 115 -17.20 -15.71 -4.80
C ILE A 115 -15.83 -15.11 -5.12
N VAL A 116 -15.59 -13.87 -4.72
CA VAL A 116 -14.31 -13.17 -4.84
C VAL A 116 -13.59 -13.25 -3.50
N VAL A 117 -12.38 -13.82 -3.50
CA VAL A 117 -11.56 -14.01 -2.30
C VAL A 117 -10.46 -12.95 -2.24
N GLY A 118 -10.56 -12.04 -1.29
CA GLY A 118 -9.66 -10.90 -1.09
C GLY A 118 -10.24 -9.62 -1.65
N ALA A 119 -10.50 -8.63 -0.80
CA ALA A 119 -10.95 -7.29 -1.17
C ALA A 119 -9.76 -6.32 -1.32
N GLY A 120 -8.71 -6.79 -2.00
CA GLY A 120 -7.54 -5.97 -2.33
C GLY A 120 -7.77 -5.02 -3.51
N SER A 121 -6.68 -4.51 -4.08
CA SER A 121 -6.72 -3.61 -5.24
C SER A 121 -7.53 -4.16 -6.42
N ALA A 122 -7.41 -5.46 -6.71
CA ALA A 122 -8.14 -6.10 -7.80
C ALA A 122 -9.55 -6.55 -7.39
N GLY A 123 -9.69 -7.18 -6.21
CA GLY A 123 -10.97 -7.75 -5.77
C GLY A 123 -12.09 -6.72 -5.56
N THR A 124 -11.75 -5.51 -5.14
CA THR A 124 -12.72 -4.39 -5.02
C THR A 124 -13.26 -3.95 -6.37
N VAL A 125 -12.40 -3.84 -7.39
CA VAL A 125 -12.77 -3.52 -8.78
C VAL A 125 -13.67 -4.62 -9.34
N LEU A 126 -13.29 -5.90 -9.17
CA LEU A 126 -14.10 -7.03 -9.64
C LEU A 126 -15.48 -7.05 -9.01
N ALA A 127 -15.58 -6.89 -7.69
CA ALA A 127 -16.87 -6.84 -7.00
C ALA A 127 -17.75 -5.72 -7.54
N ASN A 128 -17.18 -4.56 -7.87
CA ASN A 128 -17.91 -3.48 -8.53
C ASN A 128 -18.39 -3.88 -9.92
N ARG A 129 -17.48 -4.32 -10.80
CA ARG A 129 -17.81 -4.61 -12.19
C ARG A 129 -18.75 -5.79 -12.37
N LEU A 130 -18.61 -6.84 -11.56
CA LEU A 130 -19.50 -8.00 -11.63
C LEU A 130 -20.92 -7.66 -11.15
N THR A 131 -21.06 -6.80 -10.13
CA THR A 131 -22.38 -6.41 -9.61
C THR A 131 -23.11 -5.36 -10.46
N GLU A 132 -22.49 -4.85 -11.54
CA GLU A 132 -23.20 -4.12 -12.60
C GLU A 132 -24.27 -4.98 -13.27
N VAL A 133 -24.08 -6.31 -13.29
CA VAL A 133 -25.08 -7.27 -13.77
C VAL A 133 -26.05 -7.58 -12.63
N SER A 134 -27.24 -7.00 -12.68
CA SER A 134 -28.25 -7.11 -11.62
C SER A 134 -28.68 -8.55 -11.29
N GLY A 135 -28.59 -9.46 -12.27
CA GLY A 135 -28.91 -10.88 -12.12
C GLY A 135 -27.85 -11.72 -11.39
N TRP A 136 -26.67 -11.16 -11.08
CA TRP A 136 -25.60 -11.89 -10.40
C TRP A 136 -25.47 -11.50 -8.94
N LYS A 137 -25.43 -12.51 -8.06
CA LYS A 137 -25.15 -12.37 -6.63
C LYS A 137 -23.66 -12.62 -6.36
N VAL A 138 -22.96 -11.62 -5.81
CA VAL A 138 -21.52 -11.67 -5.60
C VAL A 138 -21.19 -11.61 -4.11
N LEU A 139 -20.42 -12.57 -3.62
CA LEU A 139 -19.80 -12.54 -2.29
C LEU A 139 -18.35 -12.08 -2.41
N LEU A 140 -17.97 -11.08 -1.64
CA LEU A 140 -16.60 -10.62 -1.46
C LEU A 140 -16.13 -10.95 -0.04
N LEU A 141 -15.10 -11.79 0.07
CA LEU A 141 -14.49 -12.18 1.35
C LEU A 141 -13.23 -11.36 1.59
N GLU A 142 -13.07 -10.77 2.78
CA GLU A 142 -11.88 -10.03 3.18
C GLU A 142 -11.45 -10.42 4.60
N ALA A 143 -10.17 -10.72 4.79
CA ALA A 143 -9.62 -11.09 6.10
C ALA A 143 -9.47 -9.89 7.05
N GLY A 144 -9.36 -8.68 6.51
CA GLY A 144 -9.28 -7.43 7.25
C GLY A 144 -10.61 -6.71 7.49
N GLY A 145 -10.49 -5.56 8.14
CA GLY A 145 -11.60 -4.65 8.46
C GLY A 145 -11.77 -3.48 7.49
N ASN A 146 -12.37 -2.40 7.97
CA ASN A 146 -12.45 -1.13 7.23
C ASN A 146 -11.14 -0.33 7.35
N PRO A 147 -10.83 0.55 6.38
CA PRO A 147 -9.80 1.57 6.53
C PRO A 147 -10.01 2.44 7.78
N THR A 148 -8.92 2.95 8.37
CA THR A 148 -8.94 3.77 9.60
C THR A 148 -8.63 5.24 9.29
N LYS A 149 -8.84 6.15 10.27
CA LYS A 149 -8.50 7.58 10.12
C LYS A 149 -7.05 7.79 9.67
N ALA A 150 -6.10 7.02 10.19
CA ALA A 150 -4.69 7.12 9.79
C ALA A 150 -4.47 6.76 8.32
N THR A 151 -5.22 5.78 7.78
CA THR A 151 -5.09 5.39 6.37
C THR A 151 -5.52 6.49 5.40
N GLU A 152 -6.36 7.43 5.82
CA GLU A 152 -6.82 8.54 4.98
C GLU A 152 -5.77 9.63 4.76
N VAL A 153 -4.81 9.75 5.69
CA VAL A 153 -3.81 10.82 5.75
C VAL A 153 -2.53 10.37 5.06
N PRO A 154 -2.16 10.94 3.90
CA PRO A 154 -1.00 10.51 3.13
C PRO A 154 0.31 10.42 3.92
N LEU A 155 0.65 11.44 4.72
CA LEU A 155 1.92 11.49 5.44
C LEU A 155 2.07 10.39 6.51
N TYR A 156 0.97 9.79 6.96
CA TYR A 156 1.00 8.70 7.94
C TYR A 156 1.27 7.33 7.33
N VAL A 157 1.60 7.23 6.05
CA VAL A 157 1.89 5.96 5.37
C VAL A 157 2.88 5.05 6.13
N ASN A 158 3.91 5.64 6.74
CA ASN A 158 4.92 4.90 7.50
C ASN A 158 4.37 4.26 8.79
N SER A 159 3.28 4.79 9.37
CA SER A 159 2.67 4.24 10.58
C SER A 159 1.59 3.20 10.31
N LEU A 160 1.38 2.78 9.05
CA LEU A 160 0.29 1.87 8.68
C LEU A 160 0.67 0.38 8.73
N GLN A 161 1.93 0.04 8.94
CA GLN A 161 2.40 -1.35 9.09
C GLN A 161 2.11 -1.88 10.51
N THR A 162 0.83 -2.03 10.84
CA THR A 162 0.36 -2.53 12.14
C THR A 162 -0.39 -3.85 11.98
N PRO A 163 -0.47 -4.71 13.02
CA PRO A 163 -1.16 -6.00 12.93
C PRO A 163 -2.65 -5.92 12.54
N GLU A 164 -3.29 -4.76 12.74
CA GLU A 164 -4.68 -4.51 12.38
C GLU A 164 -4.86 -4.26 10.88
N LEU A 165 -3.87 -3.65 10.22
CA LEU A 165 -3.94 -3.22 8.81
C LEU A 165 -3.01 -4.01 7.89
N ASP A 166 -2.05 -4.73 8.44
CA ASP A 166 -1.00 -5.47 7.74
C ASP A 166 -1.03 -6.95 8.15
N TRP A 167 -0.64 -7.82 7.22
CA TRP A 167 -0.37 -9.22 7.48
C TRP A 167 0.91 -9.43 8.31
N MET A 168 1.82 -8.46 8.33
CA MET A 168 3.10 -8.50 9.07
C MET A 168 4.04 -9.62 8.61
N TYR A 169 4.00 -9.98 7.32
CA TYR A 169 4.84 -11.03 6.77
C TYR A 169 6.33 -10.70 6.89
N LYS A 170 7.12 -11.77 6.93
CA LYS A 170 8.58 -11.71 6.97
C LYS A 170 9.17 -12.75 6.02
N THR A 171 10.31 -12.42 5.42
CA THR A 171 11.02 -13.36 4.56
C THR A 171 11.67 -14.47 5.38
N TYR A 172 11.80 -15.65 4.78
CA TYR A 172 12.67 -16.68 5.30
C TYR A 172 14.12 -16.16 5.32
N PRO A 173 14.90 -16.40 6.40
CA PRO A 173 16.28 -15.95 6.47
C PRO A 173 17.15 -16.51 5.33
N SER A 174 17.99 -15.65 4.75
CA SER A 174 18.85 -15.99 3.60
C SER A 174 20.31 -15.58 3.88
N PRO A 175 21.31 -16.32 3.37
CA PRO A 175 22.70 -15.88 3.42
C PRO A 175 23.04 -14.82 2.34
N TYR A 176 22.10 -14.51 1.44
CA TYR A 176 22.36 -13.68 0.26
C TYR A 176 21.74 -12.27 0.31
N ASN A 177 20.78 -12.01 1.18
CA ASN A 177 20.02 -10.76 1.24
C ASN A 177 19.50 -10.48 2.66
N CYS A 178 19.06 -9.25 2.91
CA CYS A 178 18.52 -8.80 4.19
C CYS A 178 19.47 -9.05 5.38
N LEU A 179 20.79 -9.16 5.14
CA LEU A 179 21.77 -9.58 6.15
C LEU A 179 21.92 -8.57 7.30
N GLY A 180 21.66 -7.30 7.00
CA GLY A 180 21.66 -6.19 7.95
C GLY A 180 20.35 -6.01 8.72
N MET A 181 19.37 -6.90 8.49
CA MET A 181 18.08 -6.87 9.19
C MET A 181 18.11 -7.77 10.42
N VAL A 182 17.28 -7.47 11.42
CA VAL A 182 17.13 -8.30 12.62
C VAL A 182 16.68 -9.70 12.19
N ASN A 183 17.36 -10.73 12.69
CA ASN A 183 17.18 -12.15 12.30
C ASN A 183 17.41 -12.44 10.80
N LYS A 184 18.14 -11.58 10.07
CA LYS A 184 18.43 -11.72 8.63
C LYS A 184 17.16 -11.89 7.78
N SER A 185 16.10 -11.18 8.16
CA SER A 185 14.76 -11.30 7.58
C SER A 185 14.17 -9.93 7.29
N CYS A 186 13.72 -9.73 6.05
CA CYS A 186 13.05 -8.51 5.62
C CYS A 186 11.57 -8.54 6.03
N LYS A 187 11.05 -7.40 6.48
CA LYS A 187 9.61 -7.18 6.63
C LYS A 187 8.97 -7.03 5.25
N TRP A 188 7.86 -7.73 5.03
CA TRP A 188 7.10 -7.73 3.79
C TRP A 188 5.68 -7.24 4.07
N ALA A 189 5.50 -5.91 4.04
CA ALA A 189 4.23 -5.28 4.31
C ALA A 189 3.16 -5.69 3.28
N ARG A 190 1.96 -6.03 3.75
CA ARG A 190 0.81 -6.38 2.92
C ARG A 190 -0.49 -5.99 3.61
N GLY A 191 -1.30 -5.18 2.93
CA GLY A 191 -2.60 -4.76 3.48
C GLY A 191 -3.55 -5.92 3.75
N LYS A 192 -4.06 -5.97 4.99
CA LYS A 192 -5.12 -6.85 5.52
C LYS A 192 -6.29 -5.96 5.97
N VAL A 193 -6.98 -5.39 5.00
CA VAL A 193 -8.02 -4.36 5.16
C VAL A 193 -8.77 -4.24 3.84
N LEU A 194 -10.02 -3.78 3.82
CA LEU A 194 -10.69 -3.42 2.56
C LEU A 194 -9.81 -2.46 1.74
N GLY A 195 -9.68 -2.74 0.45
CA GLY A 195 -8.75 -2.08 -0.48
C GLY A 195 -7.35 -2.71 -0.47
N GLY A 196 -7.08 -3.62 0.45
CA GLY A 196 -5.81 -4.32 0.64
C GLY A 196 -4.64 -3.37 0.70
N SER A 197 -3.61 -3.64 -0.11
CA SER A 197 -2.39 -2.83 -0.09
C SER A 197 -2.59 -1.41 -0.65
N SER A 198 -3.64 -1.12 -1.42
CA SER A 198 -3.93 0.27 -1.81
C SER A 198 -4.28 1.18 -0.62
N THR A 199 -4.71 0.59 0.49
CA THR A 199 -5.04 1.31 1.73
C THR A 199 -3.79 1.66 2.55
N ILE A 200 -2.67 0.95 2.37
CA ILE A 200 -1.43 1.16 3.13
C ILE A 200 -0.21 1.54 2.27
N ASN A 201 -0.35 1.64 0.94
CA ASN A 201 0.78 1.93 0.04
C ASN A 201 1.22 3.41 0.08
N TYR A 202 2.28 3.72 -0.67
CA TYR A 202 2.74 5.09 -0.89
C TYR A 202 1.96 5.83 -2.00
N MET A 203 0.74 5.42 -2.35
CA MET A 203 -0.20 6.10 -3.28
C MET A 203 0.31 6.41 -4.70
N MET A 204 1.57 6.19 -5.04
CA MET A 204 2.14 6.47 -6.35
C MET A 204 1.33 5.76 -7.44
N TYR A 205 0.81 6.55 -8.38
CA TYR A 205 0.12 6.07 -9.56
C TYR A 205 1.12 5.92 -10.69
N VAL A 206 1.64 4.71 -10.87
CA VAL A 206 2.57 4.35 -11.94
C VAL A 206 1.98 3.16 -12.68
N ARG A 207 1.83 3.28 -13.99
CA ARG A 207 1.28 2.22 -14.84
C ARG A 207 2.32 1.17 -15.21
N GLY A 208 3.59 1.54 -15.24
CA GLY A 208 4.65 0.72 -15.84
C GLY A 208 4.96 1.19 -17.25
N ASN A 209 5.81 0.47 -17.96
CA ASN A 209 6.19 0.79 -19.32
C ASN A 209 5.31 0.04 -20.32
N HIS A 210 4.98 0.64 -21.48
CA HIS A 210 4.21 -0.05 -22.53
C HIS A 210 4.87 -1.37 -22.96
N ARG A 211 6.21 -1.40 -23.04
CA ARG A 211 6.97 -2.60 -23.41
C ARG A 211 6.82 -3.74 -22.41
N ASP A 212 6.47 -3.49 -21.15
CA ASP A 212 6.23 -4.59 -20.20
C ASP A 212 5.05 -5.45 -20.64
N TYR A 213 3.98 -4.79 -21.11
CA TYR A 213 2.75 -5.42 -21.57
C TYR A 213 2.89 -6.03 -22.96
N ASP A 214 3.59 -5.35 -23.86
CA ASP A 214 3.90 -5.89 -25.18
C ASP A 214 4.72 -7.18 -25.05
N ASN A 215 5.71 -7.20 -24.13
CA ASN A 215 6.43 -8.43 -23.79
C ASN A 215 5.52 -9.52 -23.23
N TRP A 216 4.49 -9.19 -22.43
CA TRP A 216 3.52 -10.21 -21.98
C TRP A 216 2.81 -10.84 -23.18
N ALA A 217 2.35 -10.01 -24.14
CA ALA A 217 1.68 -10.49 -25.34
C ALA A 217 2.60 -11.32 -26.24
N GLU A 218 3.83 -10.85 -26.50
CA GLU A 218 4.83 -11.57 -27.30
C GLU A 218 5.19 -12.94 -26.72
N ASN A 219 5.06 -13.11 -25.40
CA ASN A 219 5.20 -14.41 -24.72
C ASN A 219 3.94 -15.31 -24.81
N GLY A 220 3.04 -15.04 -25.77
CA GLY A 220 1.86 -15.84 -26.06
C GLY A 220 0.63 -15.52 -25.21
N ASN A 221 0.58 -14.33 -24.60
CA ASN A 221 -0.59 -13.84 -23.86
C ASN A 221 -1.39 -12.85 -24.71
N ASP A 222 -2.02 -13.37 -25.76
CA ASP A 222 -2.79 -12.55 -26.71
C ASP A 222 -3.82 -11.64 -25.99
N GLY A 223 -3.95 -10.42 -26.51
CA GLY A 223 -4.81 -9.38 -25.95
C GLY A 223 -4.21 -8.65 -24.74
N TRP A 224 -2.99 -8.97 -24.28
CA TRP A 224 -2.32 -8.29 -23.17
C TRP A 224 -1.28 -7.25 -23.62
N SER A 225 -1.26 -6.87 -24.89
CA SER A 225 -0.40 -5.79 -25.38
C SER A 225 -0.79 -4.45 -24.74
N TYR A 226 0.10 -3.47 -24.76
CA TYR A 226 -0.23 -2.15 -24.19
C TYR A 226 -1.43 -1.52 -24.89
N GLN A 227 -1.54 -1.69 -26.20
CA GLN A 227 -2.68 -1.21 -26.98
C GLN A 227 -4.01 -1.81 -26.50
N ASP A 228 -4.04 -3.10 -26.20
CA ASP A 228 -5.24 -3.80 -25.75
C ASP A 228 -5.63 -3.42 -24.31
N ILE A 229 -4.64 -3.12 -23.46
CA ILE A 229 -4.85 -2.87 -22.03
C ILE A 229 -5.00 -1.40 -21.66
N LEU A 230 -4.52 -0.46 -22.49
CA LEU A 230 -4.66 0.99 -22.27
C LEU A 230 -6.12 1.44 -22.04
N PRO A 231 -7.14 0.94 -22.77
CA PRO A 231 -8.53 1.29 -22.49
C PRO A 231 -8.96 0.96 -21.05
N TYR A 232 -8.40 -0.09 -20.44
CA TYR A 232 -8.75 -0.50 -19.08
C TYR A 232 -8.05 0.35 -18.01
N PHE A 233 -6.85 0.88 -18.29
CA PHE A 233 -6.27 1.95 -17.46
C PHE A 233 -7.18 3.18 -17.45
N LYS A 234 -7.58 3.65 -18.64
CA LYS A 234 -8.45 4.83 -18.81
C LYS A 234 -9.84 4.64 -18.20
N LYS A 235 -10.42 3.44 -18.28
CA LYS A 235 -11.75 3.10 -17.73
C LYS A 235 -11.86 3.34 -16.22
N SER A 236 -10.79 3.04 -15.49
CA SER A 236 -10.73 3.18 -14.03
C SER A 236 -10.30 4.57 -13.58
N GLU A 237 -9.49 5.25 -14.39
CA GLU A 237 -8.84 6.51 -14.06
C GLU A 237 -9.80 7.71 -14.13
N ASP A 238 -9.69 8.58 -13.13
CA ASP A 238 -10.13 9.97 -13.19
C ASP A 238 -8.90 10.87 -12.97
N MET A 239 -8.22 11.22 -14.05
CA MET A 239 -7.07 12.11 -14.03
C MET A 239 -7.54 13.53 -13.78
N ARG A 240 -6.99 14.18 -12.74
CA ARG A 240 -7.40 15.51 -12.28
C ARG A 240 -6.25 16.53 -12.30
N SER A 241 -5.03 16.08 -12.58
CA SER A 241 -3.85 16.94 -12.68
C SER A 241 -3.92 17.81 -13.93
N VAL A 242 -4.02 19.13 -13.75
CA VAL A 242 -4.18 20.09 -14.85
C VAL A 242 -2.97 20.07 -15.79
N GLU A 243 -1.77 19.97 -15.25
CA GLU A 243 -0.52 19.92 -16.00
C GLU A 243 -0.40 18.68 -16.91
N ILE A 244 -1.11 17.59 -16.58
CA ILE A 244 -1.19 16.40 -17.44
C ILE A 244 -2.32 16.56 -18.44
N LEU A 245 -3.51 16.99 -18.00
CA LEU A 245 -4.68 17.17 -18.87
C LEU A 245 -4.48 18.24 -19.96
N THR A 246 -3.43 19.06 -19.83
CA THR A 246 -3.08 20.10 -20.80
C THR A 246 -1.96 19.68 -21.76
N THR A 247 -1.39 18.47 -21.64
CA THR A 247 -0.48 17.94 -22.66
C THR A 247 -1.24 17.59 -23.95
N GLU A 248 -0.55 17.64 -25.09
CA GLU A 248 -1.16 17.39 -26.40
C GLU A 248 -1.70 15.94 -26.53
N ASP A 249 -1.04 14.99 -25.87
CA ASP A 249 -1.33 13.56 -25.90
C ASP A 249 -2.20 13.07 -24.74
N ALA A 250 -2.67 13.96 -23.85
CA ALA A 250 -3.45 13.59 -22.66
C ALA A 250 -4.66 12.71 -23.00
N GLY A 251 -5.40 13.03 -24.06
CA GLY A 251 -6.57 12.26 -24.50
C GLY A 251 -6.24 10.85 -25.02
N VAL A 252 -4.99 10.60 -25.42
CA VAL A 252 -4.51 9.28 -25.83
C VAL A 252 -4.35 8.40 -24.61
N TYR A 253 -3.62 8.89 -23.59
CA TYR A 253 -3.18 8.08 -22.46
C TYR A 253 -4.11 8.13 -21.25
N HIS A 254 -4.87 9.21 -21.04
CA HIS A 254 -5.62 9.40 -19.80
C HIS A 254 -7.13 9.34 -19.96
N GLY A 255 -7.77 8.83 -18.93
CA GLY A 255 -9.22 8.83 -18.72
C GLY A 255 -9.63 9.86 -17.67
N THR A 256 -10.83 10.40 -17.86
CA THR A 256 -11.51 11.26 -16.88
C THR A 256 -12.87 10.66 -16.56
N GLY A 257 -13.35 10.83 -15.33
CA GLY A 257 -14.66 10.34 -14.88
C GLY A 257 -14.68 8.90 -14.36
N GLY A 258 -13.54 8.21 -14.32
CA GLY A 258 -13.40 6.92 -13.67
C GLY A 258 -13.59 6.97 -12.14
N TYR A 259 -13.55 5.79 -11.52
CA TYR A 259 -13.73 5.65 -10.07
C TYR A 259 -12.47 6.03 -9.28
N LEU A 260 -11.28 5.75 -9.81
CA LEU A 260 -10.01 5.97 -9.13
C LEU A 260 -9.50 7.38 -9.40
N LYS A 261 -9.47 8.20 -8.36
CA LYS A 261 -9.07 9.61 -8.44
C LYS A 261 -7.55 9.72 -8.43
N VAL A 262 -6.99 10.45 -9.38
CA VAL A 262 -5.54 10.62 -9.57
C VAL A 262 -5.21 12.11 -9.64
N GLU A 263 -4.32 12.57 -8.75
CA GLU A 263 -3.89 13.97 -8.62
C GLU A 263 -2.37 14.04 -8.40
N SER A 264 -1.74 15.14 -8.78
CA SER A 264 -0.31 15.36 -8.56
C SER A 264 -0.01 15.91 -7.17
N TRP A 265 1.19 15.62 -6.68
CA TRP A 265 1.65 16.09 -5.37
C TRP A 265 2.13 17.54 -5.38
N ASN A 266 1.25 18.48 -5.07
CA ASN A 266 1.60 19.90 -5.02
C ASN A 266 2.05 20.34 -3.63
N THR A 267 3.35 20.20 -3.33
CA THR A 267 3.94 20.73 -2.09
C THR A 267 5.25 21.48 -2.29
N PRO A 268 5.57 22.42 -1.37
CA PRO A 268 6.83 23.15 -1.39
C PRO A 268 8.07 22.24 -1.40
N GLU A 269 8.05 21.11 -0.69
CA GLU A 269 9.18 20.18 -0.67
C GLU A 269 9.48 19.58 -2.04
N VAL A 270 8.45 19.27 -2.82
CA VAL A 270 8.62 18.74 -4.19
C VAL A 270 9.13 19.83 -5.11
N ASP A 271 8.57 21.03 -5.03
CA ASP A 271 8.96 22.15 -5.90
C ASP A 271 10.44 22.51 -5.69
N ILE A 272 10.93 22.46 -4.45
CA ILE A 272 12.36 22.67 -4.13
C ILE A 272 13.25 21.58 -4.74
N LEU A 273 12.83 20.32 -4.71
CA LEU A 273 13.56 19.24 -5.38
C LEU A 273 13.54 19.39 -6.90
N MET A 274 12.41 19.81 -7.48
CA MET A 274 12.32 20.11 -8.91
C MET A 274 13.30 21.22 -9.32
N GLU A 275 13.46 22.27 -8.50
CA GLU A 275 14.37 23.39 -8.78
C GLU A 275 15.86 23.10 -8.52
N THR A 276 16.16 22.11 -7.68
CA THR A 276 17.53 21.75 -7.29
C THR A 276 17.99 20.46 -7.97
N PHE A 277 17.41 19.32 -7.58
CA PHE A 277 17.75 18.01 -8.14
C PHE A 277 17.39 17.95 -9.63
N GLY A 278 16.29 18.59 -10.05
CA GLY A 278 15.90 18.65 -11.46
C GLY A 278 16.99 19.26 -12.35
N LYS A 279 17.61 20.37 -11.94
CA LYS A 279 18.74 20.97 -12.68
C LYS A 279 19.95 20.05 -12.75
N GLY A 280 20.27 19.38 -11.64
CA GLY A 280 21.33 18.36 -11.64
C GLY A 280 21.01 17.20 -12.59
N MET A 281 19.74 16.78 -12.66
CA MET A 281 19.29 15.74 -13.60
C MET A 281 19.41 16.18 -15.06
N GLU A 282 19.07 17.45 -15.36
CA GLU A 282 19.26 18.03 -16.70
C GLU A 282 20.73 18.02 -17.12
N GLU A 283 21.65 18.40 -16.22
CA GLU A 283 23.09 18.39 -16.46
C GLU A 283 23.65 16.98 -16.74
N VAL A 284 23.03 15.93 -16.19
CA VAL A 284 23.38 14.52 -16.49
C VAL A 284 22.55 13.90 -17.60
N GLY A 285 21.75 14.71 -18.32
CA GLY A 285 21.06 14.31 -19.55
C GLY A 285 19.65 13.77 -19.36
N TYR A 286 19.03 13.93 -18.20
CA TYR A 286 17.63 13.56 -17.95
C TYR A 286 16.73 14.80 -17.92
N SER A 287 15.74 14.85 -18.81
CA SER A 287 14.78 15.96 -18.86
C SER A 287 13.62 15.77 -17.87
N PHE A 288 12.95 16.88 -17.56
CA PHE A 288 11.68 16.82 -16.85
C PHE A 288 10.66 16.06 -17.69
N ASN A 289 10.09 15.01 -17.11
CA ASN A 289 8.98 14.28 -17.69
C ASN A 289 7.70 14.68 -16.95
N THR A 290 6.80 15.38 -17.64
CA THR A 290 5.51 15.80 -17.06
C THR A 290 4.56 14.62 -16.86
N ASP A 291 4.64 13.60 -17.73
CA ASP A 291 3.74 12.46 -17.71
C ASP A 291 4.48 11.15 -18.03
N TYR A 292 5.04 10.56 -16.97
CA TYR A 292 5.71 9.26 -17.02
C TYR A 292 4.74 8.07 -17.26
N ASN A 293 3.43 8.32 -17.29
CA ASN A 293 2.40 7.33 -17.64
C ASN A 293 1.88 7.48 -19.08
N GLY A 294 2.44 8.45 -19.83
CA GLY A 294 2.15 8.75 -21.23
C GLY A 294 3.09 8.04 -22.19
N GLN A 295 3.54 8.74 -23.24
CA GLN A 295 4.36 8.15 -24.30
C GLN A 295 5.72 7.63 -23.82
N HIS A 296 6.36 8.33 -22.89
CA HIS A 296 7.71 8.03 -22.41
C HIS A 296 7.76 8.00 -20.88
N GLN A 297 8.55 7.10 -20.31
CA GLN A 297 8.66 6.94 -18.85
C GLN A 297 9.91 7.60 -18.25
N THR A 298 11.03 7.58 -18.99
CA THR A 298 12.34 8.09 -18.52
C THR A 298 12.30 9.58 -18.21
N GLY A 299 13.07 10.01 -17.22
CA GLY A 299 13.17 11.40 -16.78
C GLY A 299 12.88 11.60 -15.30
N TYR A 300 13.12 12.81 -14.81
CA TYR A 300 12.70 13.19 -13.46
C TYR A 300 11.29 13.79 -13.50
N THR A 301 10.52 13.59 -12.44
CA THR A 301 9.10 13.96 -12.40
C THR A 301 8.64 14.26 -10.98
N LYS A 302 7.57 15.05 -10.88
CA LYS A 302 6.63 14.95 -9.77
C LYS A 302 5.69 13.78 -10.03
N THR A 303 5.55 12.89 -9.06
CA THR A 303 4.64 11.75 -9.19
C THR A 303 3.17 12.17 -9.10
N GLN A 304 2.32 11.34 -9.69
CA GLN A 304 0.89 11.35 -9.50
C GLN A 304 0.55 10.38 -8.35
N GLY A 305 -0.48 10.70 -7.58
CA GLY A 305 -0.97 9.91 -6.46
C GLY A 305 -2.43 9.52 -6.65
N THR A 306 -2.82 8.34 -6.16
CA THR A 306 -4.24 7.98 -6.01
C THR A 306 -4.85 8.77 -4.85
N LEU A 307 -5.40 9.94 -5.17
CA LEU A 307 -5.83 10.96 -4.21
C LEU A 307 -7.19 11.53 -4.60
N LEU A 308 -7.96 11.89 -3.58
CA LEU A 308 -9.19 12.67 -3.72
C LEU A 308 -9.10 13.84 -2.76
N ASP A 309 -8.88 15.04 -3.31
CA ASP A 309 -8.73 16.28 -2.57
C ASP A 309 -7.73 16.12 -1.40
N GLY A 310 -6.49 15.70 -1.72
CA GLY A 310 -5.41 15.55 -0.75
C GLY A 310 -5.55 14.40 0.26
N ARG A 311 -6.64 13.62 0.24
CA ARG A 311 -6.79 12.38 1.01
C ARG A 311 -6.47 11.18 0.13
N ARG A 312 -6.02 10.08 0.74
CA ARG A 312 -5.82 8.80 0.04
C ARG A 312 -7.10 8.34 -0.67
N CYS A 313 -7.01 8.06 -1.96
CA CYS A 313 -8.05 7.36 -2.73
C CYS A 313 -7.66 5.87 -2.90
N ASN A 314 -7.92 5.06 -1.88
CA ASN A 314 -7.71 3.61 -1.99
C ASN A 314 -8.84 2.95 -2.82
N THR A 315 -8.62 1.70 -3.24
CA THR A 315 -9.58 1.00 -4.13
C THR A 315 -10.90 0.65 -3.46
N ALA A 316 -10.97 0.44 -2.13
CA ALA A 316 -12.25 0.27 -1.45
C ALA A 316 -13.08 1.56 -1.49
N LYS A 317 -12.44 2.72 -1.29
CA LYS A 317 -13.10 4.02 -1.43
C LYS A 317 -13.56 4.27 -2.87
N ALA A 318 -12.68 4.04 -3.84
CA ALA A 318 -12.99 4.27 -5.25
C ALA A 318 -14.11 3.33 -5.75
N PHE A 319 -14.05 2.04 -5.44
CA PHE A 319 -14.88 1.02 -6.09
C PHE A 319 -15.96 0.41 -5.20
N LEU A 320 -15.81 0.35 -3.87
CA LEU A 320 -16.84 -0.21 -2.98
C LEU A 320 -17.78 0.85 -2.41
N SER A 321 -17.26 2.02 -2.03
CA SER A 321 -18.09 3.07 -1.43
C SER A 321 -19.27 3.53 -2.30
N PRO A 322 -19.11 3.74 -3.63
CA PRO A 322 -20.23 4.17 -4.48
C PRO A 322 -21.32 3.11 -4.68
N ILE A 323 -21.02 1.85 -4.34
CA ILE A 323 -21.89 0.69 -4.61
C ILE A 323 -22.28 -0.05 -3.34
N LYS A 324 -21.98 0.52 -2.16
CA LYS A 324 -22.10 -0.15 -0.86
C LYS A 324 -23.51 -0.65 -0.55
N ASP A 325 -24.52 -0.04 -1.17
CA ASP A 325 -25.94 -0.37 -1.00
C ASP A 325 -26.51 -1.24 -2.14
N ARG A 326 -25.68 -1.70 -3.09
CA ARG A 326 -26.14 -2.61 -4.17
C ARG A 326 -26.65 -3.92 -3.54
N PRO A 327 -27.91 -4.32 -3.80
CA PRO A 327 -28.52 -5.45 -3.10
C PRO A 327 -27.88 -6.81 -3.43
N ASN A 328 -27.21 -6.90 -4.58
CA ASN A 328 -26.54 -8.09 -5.10
C ASN A 328 -25.05 -8.18 -4.71
N LEU A 329 -24.50 -7.17 -4.03
CA LEU A 329 -23.17 -7.21 -3.42
C LEU A 329 -23.27 -7.64 -1.96
N LYS A 330 -22.49 -8.66 -1.57
CA LYS A 330 -22.35 -9.10 -0.17
C LYS A 330 -20.88 -9.07 0.22
N VAL A 331 -20.54 -8.33 1.28
CA VAL A 331 -19.15 -8.20 1.74
C VAL A 331 -19.00 -8.75 3.15
N SER A 332 -18.22 -9.81 3.30
CA SER A 332 -17.90 -10.42 4.60
C SER A 332 -16.47 -10.05 4.99
N LYS A 333 -16.33 -9.15 5.97
CA LYS A 333 -15.04 -8.72 6.54
C LYS A 333 -14.61 -9.67 7.65
N TYR A 334 -13.35 -9.57 8.05
CA TYR A 334 -12.73 -10.47 9.03
C TYR A 334 -13.01 -11.95 8.71
N SER A 335 -12.95 -12.31 7.44
CA SER A 335 -13.27 -13.61 6.89
C SER A 335 -12.04 -14.19 6.18
N LEU A 336 -11.37 -15.13 6.83
CA LEU A 336 -10.17 -15.77 6.30
C LEU A 336 -10.55 -16.98 5.44
N ALA A 337 -10.42 -16.85 4.12
CA ALA A 337 -10.55 -18.00 3.22
C ALA A 337 -9.40 -18.99 3.47
N THR A 338 -9.75 -20.25 3.69
CA THR A 338 -8.77 -21.29 4.09
C THR A 338 -8.67 -22.43 3.08
N LYS A 339 -9.71 -22.65 2.25
CA LYS A 339 -9.68 -23.67 1.19
C LYS A 339 -10.68 -23.38 0.08
N ILE A 340 -10.32 -23.70 -1.16
CA ILE A 340 -11.23 -23.74 -2.31
C ILE A 340 -11.81 -25.15 -2.40
N LEU A 341 -13.12 -25.24 -2.53
CA LEU A 341 -13.83 -26.49 -2.68
C LEU A 341 -13.81 -26.90 -4.17
N ILE A 342 -13.17 -28.02 -4.47
CA ILE A 342 -12.93 -28.48 -5.84
C ILE A 342 -13.36 -29.94 -5.96
N ASP A 343 -14.21 -30.23 -6.94
CA ASP A 343 -14.51 -31.60 -7.33
C ASP A 343 -13.33 -32.12 -8.18
N LYS A 344 -12.61 -33.10 -7.65
CA LYS A 344 -11.43 -33.67 -8.30
C LYS A 344 -11.79 -34.42 -9.60
N ASN A 345 -12.95 -35.05 -9.68
CA ASN A 345 -13.36 -35.83 -10.84
C ASN A 345 -13.77 -34.91 -12.00
N LEU A 346 -14.47 -33.83 -11.67
CA LEU A 346 -14.89 -32.81 -12.65
C LEU A 346 -13.79 -31.77 -12.92
N SER A 347 -12.76 -31.73 -12.08
CA SER A 347 -11.74 -30.67 -12.08
C SER A 347 -12.40 -29.29 -12.07
N GLN A 348 -13.35 -29.08 -11.16
CA GLN A 348 -14.19 -27.88 -11.11
C GLN A 348 -14.26 -27.31 -9.69
N ALA A 349 -13.94 -26.03 -9.54
CA ALA A 349 -14.19 -25.30 -8.31
C ALA A 349 -15.67 -24.97 -8.17
N TYR A 350 -16.23 -25.19 -6.98
CA TYR A 350 -17.66 -25.00 -6.70
C TYR A 350 -17.94 -24.21 -5.42
N GLY A 351 -16.92 -23.79 -4.67
CA GLY A 351 -17.12 -23.04 -3.44
C GLY A 351 -15.85 -22.69 -2.69
N VAL A 352 -16.02 -22.09 -1.52
CA VAL A 352 -14.94 -21.67 -0.62
C VAL A 352 -15.31 -22.04 0.81
N HIS A 353 -14.34 -22.59 1.53
CA HIS A 353 -14.36 -22.74 2.98
C HIS A 353 -13.56 -21.60 3.61
N PHE A 354 -14.11 -20.95 4.63
CA PHE A 354 -13.50 -19.83 5.32
C PHE A 354 -13.84 -19.81 6.82
N ILE A 355 -13.03 -19.10 7.60
CA ILE A 355 -13.28 -18.80 9.01
C ILE A 355 -13.85 -17.38 9.09
N ASN A 356 -15.03 -17.22 9.67
CA ASN A 356 -15.70 -15.92 9.76
C ASN A 356 -15.20 -15.09 10.97
N HIS A 357 -15.73 -13.87 11.13
CA HIS A 357 -15.36 -12.94 12.20
C HIS A 357 -15.64 -13.44 13.63
N LYS A 358 -16.42 -14.52 13.79
CA LYS A 358 -16.72 -15.18 15.07
C LYS A 358 -15.83 -16.41 15.32
N GLY A 359 -14.94 -16.74 14.39
CA GLY A 359 -14.13 -17.98 14.45
C GLY A 359 -14.89 -19.22 13.99
N GLU A 360 -16.05 -19.08 13.35
CA GLU A 360 -16.84 -20.21 12.86
C GLU A 360 -16.38 -20.62 11.46
N SER A 361 -16.30 -21.94 11.22
CA SER A 361 -16.05 -22.53 9.91
C SER A 361 -17.33 -22.49 9.07
N ILE A 362 -17.24 -21.90 7.88
CA ILE A 362 -18.35 -21.70 6.95
C ILE A 362 -17.94 -22.15 5.55
N GLU A 363 -18.81 -22.90 4.88
CA GLU A 363 -18.74 -23.18 3.46
C GLU A 363 -19.81 -22.41 2.70
N VAL A 364 -19.43 -21.88 1.54
CA VAL A 364 -20.32 -21.20 0.59
C VAL A 364 -20.03 -21.69 -0.82
N TYR A 365 -21.04 -21.67 -1.69
CA TYR A 365 -20.95 -22.26 -3.02
C TYR A 365 -21.09 -21.22 -4.14
N ALA A 366 -20.35 -21.43 -5.23
CA ALA A 366 -20.40 -20.63 -6.44
C ALA A 366 -21.12 -21.41 -7.56
N LYS A 367 -22.13 -20.79 -8.18
CA LYS A 367 -22.79 -21.34 -9.37
C LYS A 367 -21.94 -21.19 -10.63
N LYS A 368 -21.10 -20.14 -10.68
CA LYS A 368 -20.30 -19.79 -11.84
C LYS A 368 -18.82 -19.97 -11.53
N GLU A 369 -18.21 -19.03 -10.81
CA GLU A 369 -16.77 -19.06 -10.55
C GLU A 369 -16.41 -18.65 -9.12
N VAL A 370 -15.35 -19.28 -8.61
CA VAL A 370 -14.52 -18.75 -7.53
C VAL A 370 -13.38 -17.95 -8.16
N ILE A 371 -13.13 -16.75 -7.64
CA ILE A 371 -12.14 -15.82 -8.16
C ILE A 371 -11.20 -15.43 -7.02
N LEU A 372 -9.90 -15.72 -7.17
CA LEU A 372 -8.88 -15.33 -6.20
C LEU A 372 -8.33 -13.95 -6.54
N SER A 373 -8.34 -13.07 -5.55
CA SER A 373 -7.73 -11.73 -5.57
C SER A 373 -7.00 -11.45 -4.25
N ALA A 374 -6.42 -12.49 -3.64
CA ALA A 374 -5.75 -12.43 -2.34
C ALA A 374 -4.30 -11.90 -2.45
N GLY A 375 -3.82 -11.62 -3.66
CA GLY A 375 -2.50 -11.05 -3.95
C GLY A 375 -1.40 -12.10 -4.08
N ALA A 376 -0.21 -11.65 -4.48
CA ALA A 376 0.93 -12.50 -4.83
C ALA A 376 1.49 -13.40 -3.71
N ILE A 377 0.99 -13.29 -2.48
CA ILE A 377 1.38 -14.17 -1.36
C ILE A 377 0.23 -15.13 -1.02
N ASN A 378 -0.98 -14.61 -0.83
CA ASN A 378 -2.10 -15.41 -0.34
C ASN A 378 -2.84 -16.18 -1.43
N SER A 379 -2.86 -15.71 -2.68
CA SER A 379 -3.43 -16.48 -3.80
C SER A 379 -2.69 -17.80 -4.02
N PRO A 380 -1.34 -17.85 -4.15
CA PRO A 380 -0.64 -19.13 -4.29
C PRO A 380 -0.74 -20.00 -3.02
N LYS A 381 -0.73 -19.39 -1.82
CA LYS A 381 -0.95 -20.11 -0.55
C LYS A 381 -2.28 -20.85 -0.57
N LEU A 382 -3.37 -20.15 -0.92
CA LEU A 382 -4.71 -20.73 -0.93
C LEU A 382 -4.87 -21.81 -2.00
N LEU A 383 -4.28 -21.63 -3.19
CA LEU A 383 -4.25 -22.67 -4.23
C LEU A 383 -3.54 -23.93 -3.73
N MET A 384 -2.37 -23.79 -3.11
CA MET A 384 -1.62 -24.94 -2.58
C MET A 384 -2.38 -25.66 -1.46
N LEU A 385 -2.99 -24.92 -0.52
CA LEU A 385 -3.86 -25.49 0.53
C LEU A 385 -5.08 -26.24 -0.05
N SER A 386 -5.48 -25.87 -1.26
CA SER A 386 -6.57 -26.49 -2.01
C SER A 386 -6.12 -27.64 -2.91
N GLY A 387 -4.85 -28.05 -2.85
CA GLY A 387 -4.31 -29.16 -3.64
C GLY A 387 -3.89 -28.80 -5.07
N ILE A 388 -3.75 -27.51 -5.38
CA ILE A 388 -3.25 -27.01 -6.66
C ILE A 388 -1.87 -26.38 -6.45
N GLY A 389 -0.81 -27.02 -6.93
CA GLY A 389 0.56 -26.53 -6.78
C GLY A 389 1.62 -27.61 -7.01
N PRO A 390 2.89 -27.36 -6.65
CA PRO A 390 3.98 -28.30 -6.91
C PRO A 390 3.72 -29.64 -6.21
N ALA A 391 3.52 -30.70 -7.00
CA ALA A 391 3.06 -32.00 -6.51
C ALA A 391 3.93 -32.57 -5.37
N GLN A 392 5.25 -32.45 -5.48
CA GLN A 392 6.17 -32.91 -4.45
C GLN A 392 5.95 -32.16 -3.12
N HIS A 393 5.88 -30.83 -3.17
CA HIS A 393 5.65 -29.98 -1.98
C HIS A 393 4.32 -30.29 -1.30
N LEU A 394 3.26 -30.53 -2.09
CA LEU A 394 1.95 -30.91 -1.55
C LEU A 394 1.98 -32.27 -0.85
N VAL A 395 2.68 -33.26 -1.41
CA VAL A 395 2.85 -34.59 -0.80
C VAL A 395 3.61 -34.52 0.51
N GLU A 396 4.68 -33.72 0.57
CA GLU A 396 5.49 -33.50 1.78
C GLU A 396 4.66 -32.97 2.96
N LEU A 397 3.60 -32.20 2.68
CA LEU A 397 2.69 -31.64 3.67
C LEU A 397 1.39 -32.45 3.86
N GLY A 398 1.27 -33.61 3.19
CA GLY A 398 0.09 -34.47 3.27
C GLY A 398 -1.17 -33.87 2.64
N ILE A 399 -1.02 -32.92 1.70
CA ILE A 399 -2.14 -32.29 0.99
C ILE A 399 -2.48 -33.11 -0.26
N PRO A 400 -3.74 -33.56 -0.43
CA PRO A 400 -4.14 -34.29 -1.63
C PRO A 400 -3.94 -33.47 -2.90
N ILE A 401 -3.18 -34.01 -3.86
CA ILE A 401 -2.98 -33.35 -5.14
C ILE A 401 -4.26 -33.42 -5.97
N ILE A 402 -4.73 -32.25 -6.38
CA ILE A 402 -5.77 -32.06 -7.41
C ILE A 402 -5.10 -31.75 -8.74
N LYS A 403 -4.16 -30.80 -8.76
CA LYS A 403 -3.44 -30.41 -9.97
C LYS A 403 -1.99 -30.03 -9.67
N ASN A 404 -1.06 -30.59 -10.44
CA ASN A 404 0.34 -30.18 -10.42
C ASN A 404 0.54 -28.95 -11.30
N LEU A 405 0.88 -27.81 -10.69
CA LEU A 405 1.19 -26.53 -11.37
C LEU A 405 2.32 -25.82 -10.61
N SER A 406 3.05 -24.92 -11.27
CA SER A 406 4.13 -24.12 -10.67
C SER A 406 3.65 -22.98 -9.77
N VAL A 407 2.61 -23.23 -8.96
CA VAL A 407 2.07 -22.25 -8.00
C VAL A 407 3.13 -21.89 -6.97
N GLY A 408 3.28 -20.60 -6.71
CA GLY A 408 4.24 -20.05 -5.75
C GLY A 408 5.61 -19.76 -6.35
N GLU A 409 5.95 -20.29 -7.52
CA GLU A 409 7.22 -20.00 -8.21
C GLU A 409 7.19 -18.65 -8.94
N ASN A 410 8.31 -18.20 -9.51
CA ASN A 410 8.40 -16.93 -10.27
C ASN A 410 8.01 -15.68 -9.45
N LEU A 411 8.19 -15.71 -8.12
CA LEU A 411 8.00 -14.53 -7.27
C LEU A 411 9.01 -13.46 -7.70
N GLN A 412 8.46 -12.29 -8.02
CA GLN A 412 9.21 -11.10 -8.40
C GLN A 412 8.84 -9.96 -7.46
N ASP A 413 9.81 -9.10 -7.17
CA ASP A 413 9.60 -7.86 -6.45
C ASP A 413 10.70 -6.87 -6.84
N HIS A 414 10.38 -5.58 -6.76
CA HIS A 414 11.38 -4.53 -6.89
C HIS A 414 12.15 -4.41 -5.58
N VAL A 415 13.46 -4.44 -5.71
CA VAL A 415 14.38 -4.33 -4.59
C VAL A 415 15.02 -2.94 -4.63
N PHE A 416 15.24 -2.34 -3.47
CA PHE A 416 16.02 -1.11 -3.36
C PHE A 416 17.08 -1.21 -2.27
N MET A 417 18.04 -0.30 -2.34
CA MET A 417 19.12 -0.19 -1.36
C MET A 417 18.89 1.03 -0.47
N THR A 418 18.98 0.88 0.85
CA THR A 418 18.84 1.99 1.82
C THR A 418 20.14 2.77 2.05
N GLY A 419 21.29 2.22 1.68
CA GLY A 419 22.61 2.65 2.13
C GLY A 419 23.31 3.79 1.40
N ILE A 420 22.58 4.68 0.72
CA ILE A 420 23.18 5.87 0.06
C ILE A 420 22.60 7.17 0.63
N PRO A 421 23.06 7.62 1.81
CA PRO A 421 22.78 8.97 2.28
C PRO A 421 23.55 10.03 1.48
N MET A 422 22.89 11.16 1.25
CA MET A 422 23.44 12.36 0.63
C MET A 422 23.17 13.57 1.51
N THR A 423 24.22 14.18 2.04
CA THR A 423 24.10 15.42 2.84
C THR A 423 24.05 16.62 1.93
N VAL A 424 23.27 17.63 2.31
CA VAL A 424 23.16 18.91 1.59
C VAL A 424 23.13 20.08 2.57
N ASP A 425 23.50 21.27 2.11
CA ASP A 425 23.38 22.53 2.83
C ASP A 425 22.01 23.16 2.58
N TYR A 426 20.98 22.57 3.18
CA TYR A 426 19.59 23.00 3.06
C TYR A 426 18.78 22.62 4.30
N ASP A 427 17.74 23.38 4.64
CA ASP A 427 16.81 23.08 5.73
C ASP A 427 15.37 23.01 5.22
N LEU A 428 14.59 22.02 5.67
CA LEU A 428 13.17 21.97 5.39
C LEU A 428 12.37 22.97 6.25
N PRO A 429 11.24 23.51 5.73
CA PRO A 429 10.35 24.36 6.50
C PRO A 429 9.86 23.68 7.81
N SER A 430 9.67 24.49 8.86
CA SER A 430 9.14 24.02 10.14
C SER A 430 7.74 23.40 9.99
N PHE A 431 7.50 22.28 10.68
CA PHE A 431 6.25 21.53 10.65
C PHE A 431 5.53 21.63 12.01
N SER A 432 4.28 22.10 11.99
CA SER A 432 3.38 22.06 13.15
C SER A 432 2.33 20.97 12.95
N PRO A 433 2.33 19.87 13.73
CA PRO A 433 1.37 18.79 13.57
C PRO A 433 -0.08 19.24 13.77
N VAL A 434 -0.34 20.06 14.80
CA VAL A 434 -1.70 20.52 15.15
C VAL A 434 -2.27 21.43 14.06
N LYS A 435 -1.49 22.44 13.63
CA LYS A 435 -1.91 23.33 12.53
C LYS A 435 -2.11 22.55 11.23
N SER A 436 -1.22 21.60 10.94
CA SER A 436 -1.30 20.79 9.72
C SER A 436 -2.55 19.89 9.72
N MET A 437 -2.92 19.33 10.88
CA MET A 437 -4.15 18.56 11.03
C MET A 437 -5.39 19.44 10.86
N TYR A 438 -5.39 20.64 11.46
CA TYR A 438 -6.47 21.61 11.25
C TYR A 438 -6.63 21.96 9.76
N ASP A 439 -5.55 22.35 9.08
CA ASP A 439 -5.58 22.70 7.65
C ASP A 439 -5.97 21.47 6.79
N PHE A 440 -5.53 20.25 7.15
CA PHE A 440 -5.92 19.02 6.46
C PHE A 440 -7.43 18.71 6.58
N LEU A 441 -7.98 18.84 7.79
CA LEU A 441 -9.40 18.60 8.05
C LEU A 441 -10.29 19.65 7.37
N MET A 442 -9.92 20.93 7.47
CA MET A 442 -10.75 22.05 7.04
C MET A 442 -10.54 22.46 5.59
N LYS A 443 -9.31 22.38 5.07
CA LYS A 443 -8.93 22.89 3.75
C LYS A 443 -8.46 21.81 2.78
N ARG A 444 -8.29 20.57 3.24
CA ARG A 444 -7.73 19.47 2.44
C ARG A 444 -6.31 19.77 1.92
N THR A 445 -5.59 20.62 2.63
CA THR A 445 -4.21 21.03 2.31
C THR A 445 -3.37 20.98 3.56
N SER A 446 -2.17 20.44 3.48
CA SER A 446 -1.03 20.71 4.37
C SER A 446 0.08 19.73 4.01
N ARG A 447 1.17 19.70 4.78
CA ARG A 447 2.16 18.62 4.67
C ARG A 447 1.54 17.23 4.89
N LEU A 448 0.43 17.12 5.64
CA LEU A 448 -0.26 15.84 5.88
C LEU A 448 -0.94 15.28 4.62
N SER A 449 -1.34 16.13 3.67
CA SER A 449 -1.92 15.73 2.38
C SER A 449 -0.85 15.40 1.33
N SER A 450 0.36 15.02 1.76
CA SER A 450 1.50 14.79 0.87
C SER A 450 2.32 13.57 1.26
N LEU A 451 3.22 13.17 0.36
CA LEU A 451 4.29 12.20 0.62
C LEU A 451 5.64 12.85 0.92
N SER A 452 5.69 14.17 1.12
CA SER A 452 6.95 14.92 1.25
C SER A 452 7.87 14.64 0.03
N THR A 453 9.17 14.48 0.26
CA THR A 453 10.20 14.30 -0.77
C THR A 453 10.04 13.02 -1.61
N PHE A 454 9.27 12.01 -1.15
CA PHE A 454 8.98 10.79 -1.93
C PHE A 454 8.28 11.09 -3.26
N ALA A 455 7.57 12.21 -3.33
CA ALA A 455 6.82 12.56 -4.52
C ALA A 455 7.70 13.01 -5.69
N TYR A 456 8.98 13.35 -5.46
CA TYR A 456 9.97 13.54 -6.53
C TYR A 456 10.63 12.20 -6.86
N VAL A 457 10.57 11.81 -8.13
CA VAL A 457 11.12 10.54 -8.62
C VAL A 457 11.92 10.76 -9.88
N THR A 458 12.93 9.93 -10.11
CA THR A 458 13.63 9.84 -11.39
C THR A 458 13.60 8.42 -11.92
N PHE A 459 13.07 8.23 -13.13
CA PHE A 459 13.22 6.98 -13.88
C PHE A 459 14.45 7.12 -14.78
N PHE A 460 15.45 6.29 -14.55
CA PHE A 460 16.74 6.41 -15.22
C PHE A 460 17.30 5.06 -15.67
N ASN A 461 18.34 5.13 -16.50
CA ASN A 461 19.08 3.99 -17.01
C ASN A 461 20.50 3.99 -16.46
N THR A 462 20.97 2.84 -15.97
CA THR A 462 22.38 2.65 -15.60
C THR A 462 23.28 2.36 -16.81
N LEU A 463 22.69 2.06 -17.96
CA LEU A 463 23.39 1.83 -19.23
C LEU A 463 22.95 2.88 -20.27
N THR A 464 23.90 3.44 -21.00
CA THR A 464 23.64 4.46 -22.03
C THR A 464 22.92 3.85 -23.24
N GLY A 465 21.94 4.58 -23.80
CA GLY A 465 21.24 4.18 -25.02
C GLY A 465 20.23 3.05 -24.84
N VAL A 466 19.86 2.74 -23.59
CA VAL A 466 18.82 1.77 -23.25
C VAL A 466 17.53 2.52 -22.90
N ASP A 467 16.43 2.12 -23.53
CA ASP A 467 15.05 2.49 -23.19
C ASP A 467 14.27 1.19 -23.26
N PRO A 468 13.44 0.83 -22.26
CA PRO A 468 12.90 1.60 -21.11
C PRO A 468 13.83 1.67 -19.87
N PRO A 469 13.49 2.45 -18.81
CA PRO A 469 14.31 2.60 -17.60
C PRO A 469 14.51 1.27 -16.85
N ASP A 470 15.67 1.13 -16.21
CA ASP A 470 16.03 -0.02 -15.36
C ASP A 470 15.97 0.32 -13.86
N PHE A 471 16.01 1.60 -13.49
CA PHE A 471 15.87 2.07 -12.11
C PHE A 471 14.83 3.16 -11.92
N GLN A 472 14.23 3.14 -10.73
CA GLN A 472 13.46 4.24 -10.14
C GLN A 472 14.22 4.78 -8.92
N LEU A 473 14.59 6.06 -8.93
CA LEU A 473 15.21 6.74 -7.79
C LEU A 473 14.15 7.48 -6.98
N ILE A 474 14.00 7.07 -5.72
CA ILE A 474 13.13 7.70 -4.73
C ILE A 474 14.03 8.27 -3.62
N ASN A 475 13.59 9.33 -2.94
CA ASN A 475 14.41 10.03 -1.96
C ASN A 475 13.58 10.40 -0.72
N LEU A 476 14.17 10.22 0.46
CA LEU A 476 13.58 10.66 1.72
C LEU A 476 14.50 11.62 2.46
N GLY A 477 14.03 12.85 2.67
CA GLY A 477 14.77 13.87 3.41
C GLY A 477 14.57 13.79 4.93
N PHE A 478 15.67 13.87 5.66
CA PHE A 478 15.70 13.90 7.12
C PHE A 478 16.40 15.17 7.60
N GLY A 479 15.74 15.87 8.52
CA GLY A 479 16.28 17.06 9.16
C GLY A 479 17.55 16.77 9.97
N LYS A 480 18.46 17.75 10.02
CA LYS A 480 19.63 17.69 10.89
C LYS A 480 19.21 17.39 12.34
N ASN A 481 19.91 16.48 12.99
CA ASN A 481 19.63 16.00 14.35
C ASN A 481 18.23 15.36 14.55
N ASN A 482 17.46 15.09 13.49
CA ASN A 482 16.16 14.42 13.61
C ASN A 482 16.33 12.90 13.56
N SER A 483 16.94 12.33 14.60
CA SER A 483 17.23 10.89 14.68
C SER A 483 16.00 10.03 14.92
N ILE A 484 14.90 10.60 15.42
CA ILE A 484 13.65 9.86 15.68
C ILE A 484 12.99 9.46 14.35
N ASP A 485 12.72 10.42 13.46
CA ASP A 485 12.07 10.13 12.17
C ASP A 485 12.89 9.15 11.33
N LEU A 486 14.23 9.28 11.37
CA LEU A 486 15.15 8.35 10.71
C LEU A 486 15.07 6.93 11.30
N GLN A 487 15.08 6.81 12.62
CA GLN A 487 14.97 5.52 13.30
C GLN A 487 13.64 4.84 12.97
N GLU A 488 12.53 5.59 12.99
CA GLU A 488 11.22 5.09 12.63
C GLU A 488 11.19 4.56 11.19
N PHE A 489 11.76 5.31 10.24
CA PHE A 489 11.88 4.87 8.86
C PHE A 489 12.72 3.59 8.70
N LEU A 490 13.91 3.53 9.31
CA LEU A 490 14.77 2.34 9.22
C LEU A 490 14.17 1.12 9.94
N ALA A 491 13.35 1.34 10.98
CA ALA A 491 12.63 0.29 11.67
C ALA A 491 11.52 -0.36 10.81
N LEU A 492 10.99 0.34 9.80
CA LEU A 492 10.06 -0.24 8.81
C LEU A 492 10.70 -1.39 8.03
N PHE A 493 12.00 -1.32 7.80
CA PHE A 493 12.75 -2.35 7.08
C PHE A 493 13.43 -3.36 8.01
N ASN A 494 13.31 -3.17 9.33
CA ASN A 494 13.87 -4.06 10.36
C ASN A 494 15.40 -4.04 10.42
N HIS A 495 16.03 -2.89 10.15
CA HIS A 495 17.49 -2.73 10.24
C HIS A 495 18.03 -2.98 11.66
N GLN A 496 19.22 -3.56 11.75
CA GLN A 496 19.95 -3.71 13.01
C GLN A 496 20.56 -2.38 13.48
N ASP A 497 20.67 -2.21 14.80
CA ASP A 497 21.14 -0.98 15.44
C ASP A 497 22.50 -0.49 14.92
N TYR A 498 23.42 -1.39 14.59
CA TYR A 498 24.74 -0.98 14.07
C TYR A 498 24.64 -0.24 12.73
N ILE A 499 23.68 -0.60 11.87
CA ILE A 499 23.41 0.13 10.62
C ILE A 499 22.74 1.46 10.93
N VAL A 500 21.71 1.44 11.78
CA VAL A 500 20.96 2.63 12.18
C VAL A 500 21.90 3.70 12.75
N ASN A 501 22.85 3.30 13.60
CA ASN A 501 23.83 4.20 14.19
C ASN A 501 24.76 4.86 13.17
N GLU A 502 25.08 4.21 12.05
CA GLU A 502 25.86 4.85 10.98
C GLU A 502 25.07 5.95 10.27
N PHE A 503 23.76 5.76 10.03
CA PHE A 503 22.92 6.84 9.51
C PHE A 503 22.79 8.00 10.50
N ILE A 504 22.63 7.71 11.80
CA ILE A 504 22.52 8.74 12.85
C ILE A 504 23.74 9.67 12.83
N LYS A 505 24.95 9.12 12.77
CA LYS A 505 26.20 9.90 12.71
C LYS A 505 26.22 10.89 11.52
N ILE A 506 25.61 10.53 10.40
CA ILE A 506 25.58 11.38 9.21
C ILE A 506 24.60 12.55 9.41
N ILE A 507 23.39 12.26 9.89
CA ILE A 507 22.35 13.29 10.05
C ILE A 507 22.61 14.27 11.21
N GLU A 508 23.53 13.95 12.13
CA GLU A 508 23.95 14.86 13.21
C GLU A 508 24.58 16.16 12.66
N HIS A 509 25.16 16.10 11.45
CA HIS A 509 25.94 17.20 10.90
C HIS A 509 25.16 18.04 9.89
N SER A 510 24.31 17.43 9.07
CA SER A 510 23.61 18.10 7.96
C SER A 510 22.25 17.47 7.68
N PHE A 511 21.39 18.23 6.99
CA PHE A 511 20.22 17.65 6.36
C PHE A 511 20.64 16.55 5.38
N THR A 512 19.94 15.43 5.38
CA THR A 512 20.35 14.24 4.63
C THR A 512 19.18 13.67 3.86
N PHE A 513 19.37 13.45 2.56
CA PHE A 513 18.51 12.61 1.77
C PHE A 513 19.01 11.17 1.82
N VAL A 514 18.15 10.23 2.19
CA VAL A 514 18.41 8.81 1.93
C VAL A 514 17.91 8.52 0.52
N LEU A 515 18.85 8.23 -0.38
CA LEU A 515 18.56 7.86 -1.77
C LEU A 515 18.23 6.37 -1.84
N LEU A 516 17.13 6.04 -2.49
CA LEU A 516 16.55 4.69 -2.59
C LEU A 516 16.50 4.26 -4.06
N PRO A 517 17.65 3.94 -4.68
CA PRO A 517 17.66 3.39 -6.03
C PRO A 517 16.96 2.04 -6.00
N THR A 518 15.90 1.91 -6.80
CA THR A 518 15.03 0.74 -6.88
C THR A 518 15.20 0.10 -8.25
N LEU A 519 15.64 -1.15 -8.29
CA LEU A 519 15.76 -1.92 -9.54
C LEU A 519 14.35 -2.35 -9.99
N ILE A 520 13.91 -1.87 -11.15
CA ILE A 520 12.56 -2.10 -11.69
C ILE A 520 12.53 -3.12 -12.84
N THR A 521 13.67 -3.78 -13.10
CA THR A 521 13.80 -4.88 -14.06
C THR A 521 14.53 -6.10 -13.48
N PRO A 522 14.15 -6.59 -12.28
CA PRO A 522 14.87 -7.64 -11.59
C PRO A 522 14.86 -8.96 -12.37
N GLN A 523 16.02 -9.61 -12.46
CA GLN A 523 16.18 -10.95 -13.04
C GLN A 523 16.06 -12.05 -11.98
N SER A 524 16.37 -11.74 -10.72
CA SER A 524 16.19 -12.64 -9.60
C SER A 524 14.74 -13.15 -9.49
N ARG A 525 14.58 -14.40 -9.04
CA ARG A 525 13.28 -15.04 -8.81
C ARG A 525 13.24 -15.73 -7.46
N GLY A 526 12.18 -15.46 -6.74
CA GLY A 526 11.85 -16.10 -5.48
C GLY A 526 10.76 -17.16 -5.61
N ARG A 527 10.24 -17.58 -4.46
CA ARG A 527 9.07 -18.46 -4.36
C ARG A 527 8.33 -18.32 -3.03
N ILE A 528 7.05 -18.69 -3.05
CA ILE A 528 6.16 -18.84 -1.89
C ILE A 528 5.92 -20.32 -1.68
N LEU A 529 6.19 -20.82 -0.47
CA LEU A 529 5.94 -22.20 -0.08
C LEU A 529 4.99 -22.24 1.12
N LEU A 530 4.18 -23.29 1.21
CA LEU A 530 3.49 -23.58 2.46
C LEU A 530 4.50 -24.05 3.53
N GLN A 531 4.39 -23.50 4.74
CA GLN A 531 5.10 -24.03 5.90
C GLN A 531 4.37 -25.22 6.53
N SER A 532 3.04 -25.20 6.47
CA SER A 532 2.13 -26.17 7.07
C SER A 532 0.88 -26.30 6.21
N SER A 533 0.11 -27.38 6.41
CA SER A 533 -1.25 -27.52 5.87
C SER A 533 -2.30 -26.75 6.70
N ASP A 534 -1.91 -26.18 7.84
CA ASP A 534 -2.71 -25.25 8.62
C ASP A 534 -2.83 -23.90 7.88
N PRO A 535 -4.04 -23.45 7.51
CA PRO A 535 -4.25 -22.23 6.77
C PRO A 535 -3.92 -20.95 7.55
N GLU A 536 -3.88 -20.99 8.88
CA GLU A 536 -3.55 -19.82 9.72
C GLU A 536 -2.04 -19.61 9.85
N VAL A 537 -1.23 -20.62 9.50
CA VAL A 537 0.23 -20.50 9.50
C VAL A 537 0.70 -19.72 8.27
N ASP A 538 1.54 -18.71 8.47
CA ASP A 538 2.11 -17.90 7.40
C ASP A 538 2.93 -18.76 6.41
N PRO A 539 2.95 -18.40 5.12
CA PRO A 539 3.77 -19.11 4.16
C PRO A 539 5.25 -18.79 4.35
N VAL A 540 6.12 -19.70 3.92
CA VAL A 540 7.55 -19.43 3.76
C VAL A 540 7.74 -18.55 2.53
N ILE A 541 8.28 -17.35 2.73
CA ILE A 541 8.56 -16.38 1.68
C ILE A 541 10.05 -16.38 1.37
N ILE A 542 10.44 -16.86 0.19
CA ILE A 542 11.82 -16.82 -0.29
C ILE A 542 11.89 -15.73 -1.36
N PRO A 543 12.40 -14.51 -1.04
CA PRO A 543 12.30 -13.37 -1.95
C PRO A 543 13.15 -13.53 -3.22
N GLY A 544 14.22 -14.33 -3.15
CA GLY A 544 15.14 -14.52 -4.27
C GLY A 544 16.10 -13.36 -4.55
N TYR A 545 16.06 -12.25 -3.78
CA TYR A 545 16.93 -11.09 -4.04
C TYR A 545 18.40 -11.48 -4.23
N PHE A 546 18.95 -11.01 -5.35
CA PHE A 546 20.32 -11.23 -5.79
C PHE A 546 20.68 -12.71 -6.01
N SER A 547 19.68 -13.54 -6.35
CA SER A 547 19.93 -14.88 -6.87
C SER A 547 20.54 -14.83 -8.27
N ASP A 548 20.25 -13.76 -9.02
CA ASP A 548 20.91 -13.44 -10.28
C ASP A 548 21.95 -12.33 -10.06
N LYS A 549 23.17 -12.56 -10.57
CA LYS A 549 24.29 -11.62 -10.39
C LYS A 549 24.09 -10.33 -11.17
N SER A 550 23.34 -10.36 -12.28
CA SER A 550 23.09 -9.17 -13.11
C SER A 550 22.35 -8.07 -12.32
N ASP A 551 21.52 -8.43 -11.34
CA ASP A 551 20.87 -7.46 -10.46
C ASP A 551 21.89 -6.72 -9.58
N ILE A 552 22.90 -7.42 -9.04
CA ILE A 552 23.99 -6.80 -8.27
C ILE A 552 24.79 -5.86 -9.17
N GLU A 553 25.16 -6.32 -10.36
CA GLU A 553 25.92 -5.54 -11.34
C GLU A 553 25.16 -4.26 -11.75
N ALA A 554 23.82 -4.33 -11.82
CA ALA A 554 22.97 -3.16 -12.04
C ALA A 554 23.05 -2.15 -10.90
N PHE A 555 22.98 -2.60 -9.63
CA PHE A 555 23.17 -1.72 -8.48
C PHE A 555 24.57 -1.10 -8.40
N LEU A 556 25.61 -1.83 -8.78
CA LEU A 556 26.98 -1.30 -8.75
C LEU A 556 27.15 -0.11 -9.71
N ARG A 557 26.48 -0.11 -10.86
CA ARG A 557 26.46 1.02 -11.81
C ARG A 557 25.71 2.25 -11.28
N VAL A 558 24.81 2.09 -10.30
CA VAL A 558 24.11 3.24 -9.68
C VAL A 558 25.09 4.16 -8.97
N TYR A 559 26.16 3.63 -8.38
CA TYR A 559 27.19 4.45 -7.74
C TYR A 559 27.88 5.40 -8.74
N ASP A 560 28.13 4.94 -9.97
CA ASP A 560 28.71 5.76 -11.02
C ASP A 560 27.74 6.87 -11.45
N PHE A 561 26.45 6.54 -11.61
CA PHE A 561 25.40 7.51 -11.92
C PHE A 561 25.28 8.59 -10.83
N LEU A 562 25.22 8.19 -9.56
CA LEU A 562 25.10 9.14 -8.44
C LEU A 562 26.38 9.96 -8.26
N SER A 563 27.55 9.39 -8.51
CA SER A 563 28.81 10.13 -8.53
C SER A 563 28.79 11.22 -9.60
N LEU A 564 28.31 10.92 -10.81
CA LEU A 564 28.14 11.91 -11.87
C LEU A 564 27.12 12.99 -11.47
N PHE A 565 25.96 12.59 -10.94
CA PHE A 565 24.91 13.50 -10.49
C PHE A 565 25.40 14.49 -9.44
N THR A 566 26.15 14.04 -8.44
CA THR A 566 26.69 14.94 -7.40
C THR A 566 27.84 15.84 -7.86
N GLN A 567 28.44 15.56 -9.02
CA GLN A 567 29.46 16.42 -9.63
C GLN A 567 28.88 17.55 -10.49
N THR A 568 27.57 17.60 -10.69
CA THR A 568 26.89 18.69 -11.39
C THR A 568 27.03 20.01 -10.64
N ASP A 569 26.96 21.13 -11.36
CA ASP A 569 27.04 22.46 -10.76
C ASP A 569 25.85 22.69 -9.83
N ALA A 570 24.65 22.26 -10.23
CA ALA A 570 23.46 22.30 -9.38
C ALA A 570 23.66 21.61 -8.02
N MET A 571 24.24 20.41 -7.99
CA MET A 571 24.43 19.65 -6.74
C MET A 571 25.61 20.18 -5.93
N LYS A 572 26.69 20.66 -6.57
CA LYS A 572 27.79 21.37 -5.89
C LYS A 572 27.33 22.66 -5.20
N ASN A 573 26.38 23.39 -5.80
CA ASN A 573 25.86 24.64 -5.23
C ASN A 573 25.10 24.43 -3.91
N ILE A 574 24.60 23.22 -3.65
CA ILE A 574 23.99 22.84 -2.37
C ILE A 574 24.91 21.97 -1.51
N ASN A 575 26.21 21.93 -1.84
CA ASN A 575 27.24 21.15 -1.14
C ASN A 575 26.88 19.66 -0.98
N ALA A 576 26.26 19.09 -2.03
CA ALA A 576 25.82 17.72 -2.00
C ALA A 576 27.01 16.76 -1.88
N THR A 577 26.99 15.92 -0.84
CA THR A 577 28.04 14.93 -0.59
C THR A 577 27.41 13.56 -0.38
N LEU A 578 27.81 12.59 -1.20
CA LEU A 578 27.41 11.19 -1.03
C LEU A 578 28.21 10.51 0.07
N HIS A 579 27.53 9.67 0.83
CA HIS A 579 28.11 8.85 1.87
C HIS A 579 27.77 7.39 1.62
N GLU A 580 28.67 6.49 2.02
CA GLU A 580 28.43 5.05 2.06
C GLU A 580 28.38 4.58 3.52
N ILE A 581 27.43 3.70 3.83
CA ILE A 581 27.27 3.17 5.18
C ILE A 581 28.37 2.16 5.51
N ARG A 582 29.00 2.31 6.67
CA ARG A 582 29.99 1.35 7.16
C ARG A 582 29.32 0.10 7.74
N ILE A 583 29.36 -0.98 6.99
CA ILE A 583 28.95 -2.32 7.42
C ILE A 583 30.17 -3.07 7.97
N SER A 584 30.18 -3.27 9.29
CA SER A 584 31.28 -3.97 10.00
C SER A 584 31.52 -5.39 9.47
N ALA A 585 30.45 -6.09 9.07
CA ALA A 585 30.54 -7.43 8.46
C ALA A 585 31.24 -7.45 7.08
N CYS A 586 31.45 -6.29 6.46
CA CYS A 586 32.08 -6.16 5.14
C CYS A 586 33.52 -5.62 5.19
N GLU A 587 34.09 -5.38 6.39
CA GLU A 587 35.44 -4.81 6.57
C GLU A 587 36.58 -5.70 6.08
N ILE A 588 36.29 -6.94 5.69
CA ILE A 588 37.24 -7.80 4.97
C ILE A 588 37.61 -7.24 3.59
N HIS A 589 36.78 -6.34 3.04
CA HIS A 589 37.02 -5.63 1.78
C HIS A 589 37.42 -4.18 2.06
N THR A 590 38.18 -3.58 1.14
CA THR A 590 38.52 -2.15 1.23
C THR A 590 37.25 -1.31 1.11
N PHE A 591 37.02 -0.40 2.06
CA PHE A 591 35.85 0.49 2.05
C PHE A 591 35.71 1.19 0.70
N THR A 592 34.50 1.23 0.15
CA THR A 592 34.13 1.72 -1.21
C THR A 592 34.62 0.89 -2.41
N SER A 593 35.33 -0.23 -2.21
CA SER A 593 35.65 -1.14 -3.32
C SER A 593 34.40 -1.81 -3.86
N THR A 594 34.48 -2.35 -5.08
CA THR A 594 33.38 -3.11 -5.70
C THR A 594 32.93 -4.27 -4.82
N GLU A 595 33.87 -5.00 -4.23
CA GLU A 595 33.61 -6.13 -3.32
C GLU A 595 32.94 -5.67 -2.02
N TYR A 596 33.35 -4.52 -1.49
CA TYR A 596 32.70 -3.92 -0.34
C TYR A 596 31.26 -3.54 -0.64
N ARG A 597 31.01 -2.87 -1.76
CA ARG A 597 29.66 -2.45 -2.19
C ARG A 597 28.75 -3.64 -2.47
N GLU A 598 29.25 -4.72 -3.07
CA GLU A 598 28.48 -5.96 -3.20
C GLU A 598 28.11 -6.54 -1.83
N CYS A 599 29.06 -6.62 -0.89
CA CYS A 599 28.78 -7.09 0.46
C CYS A 599 27.76 -6.19 1.18
N ALA A 600 27.91 -4.87 1.07
CA ALA A 600 27.05 -3.88 1.69
C ALA A 600 25.62 -3.96 1.11
N LEU A 601 25.47 -4.12 -0.21
CA LEU A 601 24.17 -4.27 -0.88
C LEU A 601 23.34 -5.40 -0.27
N ARG A 602 23.96 -6.53 0.08
CA ARG A 602 23.28 -7.68 0.74
C ARG A 602 22.83 -7.38 2.17
N HIS A 603 23.44 -6.41 2.84
CA HIS A 603 23.05 -5.96 4.18
C HIS A 603 22.01 -4.84 4.16
N LEU A 604 22.01 -4.03 3.11
CA LEU A 604 21.19 -2.82 2.97
C LEU A 604 20.00 -3.00 2.01
N THR A 605 19.62 -4.25 1.76
CA THR A 605 18.53 -4.64 0.87
C THR A 605 17.16 -4.43 1.52
N ALA A 606 16.23 -3.80 0.83
CA ALA A 606 14.84 -3.69 1.23
C ALA A 606 13.87 -3.93 0.06
N SER A 607 12.64 -4.30 0.39
CA SER A 607 11.55 -4.53 -0.58
C SER A 607 10.83 -3.23 -0.87
N ALA A 608 10.50 -2.98 -2.14
CA ALA A 608 9.59 -1.91 -2.55
C ALA A 608 8.10 -2.32 -2.41
N TYR A 609 7.82 -3.53 -1.94
CA TYR A 609 6.48 -4.09 -1.72
C TYR A 609 5.66 -4.29 -3.00
N HIS A 610 6.33 -4.63 -4.11
CA HIS A 610 5.79 -4.80 -5.46
C HIS A 610 5.71 -6.28 -5.89
N TYR A 611 5.31 -7.15 -4.97
CA TYR A 611 5.29 -8.60 -5.20
C TYR A 611 4.36 -9.02 -6.34
N ALA A 612 4.84 -9.88 -7.23
CA ALA A 612 4.14 -10.35 -8.41
C ALA A 612 4.58 -11.76 -8.86
N GLY A 613 3.85 -12.35 -9.80
CA GLY A 613 4.31 -13.50 -10.61
C GLY A 613 4.11 -14.91 -10.06
N THR A 614 3.61 -15.05 -8.84
CA THR A 614 3.45 -16.35 -8.14
C THR A 614 2.34 -17.27 -8.65
N CYS A 615 1.48 -16.77 -9.51
CA CYS A 615 0.47 -17.52 -10.26
C CYS A 615 0.57 -17.13 -11.74
N LYS A 616 1.79 -17.11 -12.28
CA LYS A 616 2.17 -16.63 -13.61
C LYS A 616 1.14 -16.99 -14.70
N MET A 617 0.75 -15.98 -15.47
CA MET A 617 -0.03 -16.11 -16.69
C MET A 617 0.84 -16.62 -17.83
N GLY A 618 0.31 -17.53 -18.64
CA GLY A 618 1.00 -18.03 -19.83
C GLY A 618 0.10 -18.94 -20.67
N PRO A 619 0.42 -19.13 -21.96
CA PRO A 619 -0.29 -20.09 -22.82
C PRO A 619 -0.16 -21.51 -22.28
N SER A 620 -0.99 -22.44 -22.76
CA SER A 620 -0.94 -23.85 -22.35
C SER A 620 0.38 -24.56 -22.72
N SER A 621 1.16 -23.97 -23.63
CA SER A 621 2.52 -24.42 -23.97
C SER A 621 3.59 -24.00 -22.96
N ASP A 622 3.32 -23.01 -22.11
CA ASP A 622 4.21 -22.64 -21.01
C ASP A 622 3.88 -23.49 -19.78
N TYR A 623 4.66 -24.55 -19.55
CA TYR A 623 4.48 -25.45 -18.41
C TYR A 623 4.75 -24.80 -17.04
N THR A 624 5.31 -23.59 -17.01
CA THR A 624 5.50 -22.81 -15.77
C THR A 624 4.28 -21.93 -15.44
N ALA A 625 3.30 -21.84 -16.36
CA ALA A 625 2.10 -21.04 -16.17
C ALA A 625 1.12 -21.71 -15.20
N VAL A 626 0.47 -20.89 -14.38
CA VAL A 626 -0.61 -21.29 -13.45
C VAL A 626 -1.97 -20.94 -14.02
N VAL A 627 -2.08 -19.78 -14.68
CA VAL A 627 -3.30 -19.34 -15.35
C VAL A 627 -3.08 -19.14 -16.84
N ASN A 628 -4.13 -19.33 -17.64
CA ASN A 628 -4.11 -19.02 -19.06
C ASN A 628 -4.30 -17.50 -19.32
N PRO A 629 -4.24 -17.01 -20.58
CA PRO A 629 -4.47 -15.59 -20.89
C PRO A 629 -5.87 -15.06 -20.52
N ASP A 630 -6.85 -15.93 -20.32
CA ASP A 630 -8.17 -15.59 -19.76
C ASP A 630 -8.17 -15.56 -18.22
N LEU A 631 -7.02 -15.76 -17.59
CA LEU A 631 -6.82 -15.83 -16.14
C LEU A 631 -7.49 -17.03 -15.45
N LYS A 632 -7.90 -18.04 -16.21
CA LYS A 632 -8.43 -19.32 -15.70
C LYS A 632 -7.27 -20.21 -15.27
N VAL A 633 -7.40 -20.84 -14.10
CA VAL A 633 -6.40 -21.79 -13.60
C VAL A 633 -6.31 -22.99 -14.54
N HIS A 634 -5.09 -23.33 -14.97
CA HIS A 634 -4.88 -24.38 -15.95
C HIS A 634 -5.42 -25.74 -15.47
N GLY A 635 -6.40 -26.26 -16.23
CA GLY A 635 -7.02 -27.54 -15.96
C GLY A 635 -8.01 -27.56 -14.78
N ILE A 636 -8.45 -26.40 -14.28
CA ILE A 636 -9.51 -26.30 -13.27
C ILE A 636 -10.61 -25.35 -13.78
N GLN A 637 -11.82 -25.87 -13.96
CA GLN A 637 -12.99 -25.10 -14.36
C GLN A 637 -13.55 -24.30 -13.19
N GLY A 638 -14.20 -23.17 -13.48
CA GLY A 638 -14.84 -22.35 -12.44
C GLY A 638 -13.87 -21.65 -11.49
N LEU A 639 -12.57 -21.56 -11.82
CA LEU A 639 -11.55 -20.94 -10.97
C LEU A 639 -10.66 -19.97 -11.75
N ARG A 640 -10.54 -18.73 -11.25
CA ARG A 640 -9.58 -17.72 -11.76
C ARG A 640 -8.70 -17.15 -10.67
N VAL A 641 -7.56 -16.61 -11.09
CA VAL A 641 -6.72 -15.74 -10.25
C VAL A 641 -6.63 -14.39 -10.95
N ILE A 642 -6.96 -13.32 -10.23
CA ILE A 642 -7.01 -11.96 -10.76
C ILE A 642 -6.43 -11.03 -9.69
N ASP A 643 -5.10 -10.92 -9.69
CA ASP A 643 -4.30 -10.00 -8.88
C ASP A 643 -2.84 -9.96 -9.41
N ALA A 644 -1.92 -9.31 -8.70
CA ALA A 644 -0.50 -9.20 -9.09
C ALA A 644 0.22 -10.54 -9.32
N SER A 645 -0.26 -11.64 -8.73
CA SER A 645 0.35 -12.97 -8.89
C SER A 645 0.38 -13.43 -10.35
N ILE A 646 -0.50 -12.94 -11.21
CA ILE A 646 -0.60 -13.40 -12.61
C ILE A 646 0.44 -12.77 -13.53
N MET A 647 1.08 -11.67 -13.12
CA MET A 647 2.01 -10.94 -13.98
C MET A 647 3.19 -11.84 -14.39
N PRO A 648 3.40 -12.14 -15.69
CA PRO A 648 4.52 -13.00 -16.11
C PRO A 648 5.87 -12.42 -15.71
N THR A 649 6.01 -11.11 -15.94
CA THR A 649 7.10 -10.26 -15.44
C THR A 649 6.48 -9.10 -14.67
N VAL A 650 7.10 -8.68 -13.57
CA VAL A 650 6.68 -7.46 -12.89
C VAL A 650 6.86 -6.25 -13.82
N VAL A 651 5.92 -5.32 -13.80
CA VAL A 651 5.96 -4.10 -14.62
C VAL A 651 6.99 -3.12 -14.06
N ARG A 652 7.58 -2.26 -14.88
CA ARG A 652 8.56 -1.23 -14.51
C ARG A 652 7.92 -0.08 -13.73
N GLY A 653 7.49 -0.33 -12.50
CA GLY A 653 6.89 0.68 -11.62
C GLY A 653 6.09 0.09 -10.47
N ASN A 654 5.36 0.95 -9.76
CA ASN A 654 4.48 0.53 -8.67
C ASN A 654 3.33 -0.34 -9.20
N THR A 655 3.02 -1.45 -8.53
CA THR A 655 2.13 -2.49 -9.10
C THR A 655 0.62 -2.22 -8.92
N ASN A 656 0.23 -1.17 -8.19
CA ASN A 656 -1.18 -0.94 -7.85
C ASN A 656 -2.05 -0.61 -9.07
N ALA A 657 -1.59 0.27 -9.96
CA ALA A 657 -2.34 0.63 -11.16
C ALA A 657 -2.49 -0.59 -12.09
N ALA A 658 -1.42 -1.36 -12.27
CA ALA A 658 -1.46 -2.60 -13.04
C ALA A 658 -2.45 -3.63 -12.46
N CYS A 659 -2.56 -3.76 -11.12
CA CYS A 659 -3.58 -4.61 -10.49
C CYS A 659 -5.01 -4.16 -10.80
N VAL A 660 -5.26 -2.84 -10.78
CA VAL A 660 -6.58 -2.28 -11.11
C VAL A 660 -6.92 -2.53 -12.58
N MET A 661 -5.97 -2.32 -13.49
CA MET A 661 -6.12 -2.62 -14.92
C MET A 661 -6.40 -4.11 -15.16
N ILE A 662 -5.65 -5.02 -14.52
CA ILE A 662 -5.87 -6.46 -14.61
C ILE A 662 -7.31 -6.80 -14.21
N ALA A 663 -7.82 -6.21 -13.12
CA ALA A 663 -9.18 -6.45 -12.66
C ALA A 663 -10.24 -5.88 -13.61
N GLU A 664 -10.02 -4.70 -14.18
CA GLU A 664 -10.91 -4.10 -15.18
C GLU A 664 -11.04 -4.99 -16.42
N LYS A 665 -9.91 -5.42 -16.99
CA LYS A 665 -9.89 -6.34 -18.13
C LYS A 665 -10.53 -7.69 -17.78
N ALA A 666 -10.17 -8.25 -16.64
CA ALA A 666 -10.67 -9.55 -16.23
C ALA A 666 -12.18 -9.53 -15.96
N SER A 667 -12.74 -8.41 -15.51
CA SER A 667 -14.19 -8.28 -15.37
C SER A 667 -14.93 -8.47 -16.69
N ASP A 668 -14.36 -7.97 -17.79
CA ASP A 668 -14.92 -8.14 -19.13
C ASP A 668 -14.67 -9.57 -19.65
N LEU A 669 -13.53 -10.20 -19.34
CA LEU A 669 -13.30 -11.64 -19.62
C LEU A 669 -14.31 -12.56 -18.91
N VAL A 670 -14.65 -12.26 -17.65
CA VAL A 670 -15.67 -12.99 -16.89
C VAL A 670 -17.05 -12.76 -17.49
N LYS A 671 -17.40 -11.50 -17.81
CA LYS A 671 -18.67 -11.15 -18.49
C LYS A 671 -18.81 -11.86 -19.83
N ASN A 672 -17.78 -11.85 -20.65
CA ASN A 672 -17.75 -12.55 -21.93
C ASN A 672 -17.86 -14.07 -21.79
N THR A 673 -17.56 -14.66 -20.62
CA THR A 673 -17.74 -16.10 -20.40
C THR A 673 -19.17 -16.46 -20.00
N TRP A 674 -19.91 -15.55 -19.35
CA TRP A 674 -21.17 -15.87 -18.67
C TRP A 674 -22.40 -15.09 -19.13
N LEU A 675 -22.22 -14.06 -19.97
CA LEU A 675 -23.30 -13.32 -20.62
C LEU A 675 -23.51 -13.70 -22.08
N THR A 676 -22.51 -14.32 -22.70
CA THR A 676 -22.64 -15.01 -24.00
C THR A 676 -23.20 -16.42 -23.75
#